data_AF-A0A1S9DNZ8-F1
#
_entry.id   AF-A0A1S9DNZ8-F1
#
_cell.length_a   1.000
_cell.length_b   1.000
_cell.length_c   1.000
_cell.angle_alpha   90.00
_cell.angle_beta   90.00
_cell.angle_gamma   90.00
#
_symmetry.space_group_name_H-M   'P 1'
#
loop_
_entity.id
_entity.type
_entity.pdbx_description
1 polymer ?
#
loop_
_entity_poly.entity_id
_entity_poly.type
_entity_poly.pdbx_seq_one_letter_code
_entity_poly.pdbx_strand_id
1 'polypeptide(L)'
;MADQAVARLAGINVGAPARPLPSADFGLIGLAVMGQNLIMNVADHGFTVCAYNRTTSKVDRFLENEAKGKSIVGAHSIEEFCAKLKRPRRIMLLVMAGKPVDQFIESLLPHLEKGDIIIDGGNSHFPDSNRRTKYLAEKGIRFVGSGVSGGEEGARYGPSLMPGGNEEAWPFIKDIFQSIAAKSEGEACCDWVGDEGAGHYVKMVHNGIEYGDMQLICEAYDILKRGVGMPVNEIAEVFDKWNKGVLDSFLIEITRDVLRFNDDDGTPLVEKILDKAGQKGTGKWTAINALDLGMPVTLIGEAVFSRCLSALKDERVRASSLLPGPTPQFTGDKQAFVDDLEQALYASKIISYAQGFMLMQEAAKEYGWKLNKPSIALMWRGGCIIRSVFLKDITNAYRQNPDLENLLFDKFFNEAIAKAQNGWRNVVSKGALWGIPTPAFSTALSFYDGYRTRDLPANLLQAQRDYFGAHTFRVKPEHANETYPEGKDIHVNWTGRGGQGMAGAMVPLEVALSGAIGARVRITTAPVSTTIEGTLFTACPITNLVAINTAADTKQTAGDYRIIPISRIQSLQLLSLAPSSNSAEGPSFADAVPPVHALDIRALKAREANAVGKLQEGEAKRGKGVTREAQDIFDAFSRTMPTRWDGPSIIVADAVSIAAPYRVDDCQPLVAGDTAALARVRKVLEMERKKIELRNASATIGTANAFSRSASAKASTNPNPSPGPGAAGPRKGG
;
A
#
# COMPACT_ATOMS: atom_id res chain seq x y z
N MET A 1 -59.07 -63.16 -11.96
CA MET A 1 -58.94 -61.73 -12.29
C MET A 1 -58.31 -60.98 -11.12
N ALA A 2 -57.03 -61.22 -10.83
CA ALA A 2 -56.33 -60.54 -9.73
C ALA A 2 -54.79 -60.43 -9.94
N ASP A 3 -54.30 -60.46 -11.19
CA ASP A 3 -52.86 -60.45 -11.47
C ASP A 3 -52.44 -59.51 -12.62
N GLN A 4 -53.22 -58.45 -12.88
CA GLN A 4 -52.87 -57.44 -13.90
C GLN A 4 -52.87 -55.98 -13.39
N ALA A 5 -52.95 -55.75 -12.07
CA ALA A 5 -53.06 -54.41 -11.52
C ALA A 5 -51.76 -53.81 -10.95
N VAL A 6 -50.61 -54.50 -11.00
CA VAL A 6 -49.38 -54.06 -10.30
C VAL A 6 -48.31 -53.45 -11.23
N ALA A 7 -48.52 -53.38 -12.54
CA ALA A 7 -47.48 -52.96 -13.49
C ALA A 7 -47.73 -51.65 -14.26
N ARG A 8 -48.40 -50.64 -13.65
CA ARG A 8 -48.61 -49.32 -14.30
C ARG A 8 -48.46 -48.08 -13.41
N LEU A 9 -47.58 -48.11 -12.41
CA LEU A 9 -47.22 -46.91 -11.62
C LEU A 9 -45.71 -46.61 -11.57
N ALA A 10 -44.90 -47.26 -12.41
CA ALA A 10 -43.49 -46.92 -12.59
C ALA A 10 -43.33 -45.87 -13.70
N GLY A 11 -43.76 -44.64 -13.42
CA GLY A 11 -43.70 -43.53 -14.39
C GLY A 11 -43.77 -42.13 -13.79
N ILE A 12 -43.65 -41.99 -12.47
CA ILE A 12 -43.46 -40.68 -11.86
C ILE A 12 -41.96 -40.43 -11.82
N ASN A 13 -41.50 -39.59 -12.75
CA ASN A 13 -40.21 -38.94 -12.66
C ASN A 13 -40.19 -38.19 -11.32
N VAL A 14 -39.51 -38.75 -10.31
CA VAL A 14 -39.23 -38.06 -9.05
C VAL A 14 -38.36 -36.88 -9.44
N GLY A 15 -39.01 -35.73 -9.62
CA GLY A 15 -38.35 -34.48 -9.94
C GLY A 15 -37.20 -34.23 -8.97
N ALA A 16 -36.17 -33.53 -9.47
CA ALA A 16 -35.01 -33.10 -8.71
C ALA A 16 -35.39 -32.72 -7.26
N PRO A 17 -34.52 -33.03 -6.27
CA PRO A 17 -34.81 -32.74 -4.86
C PRO A 17 -35.36 -31.33 -4.72
N ALA A 18 -36.50 -31.19 -4.05
CA ALA A 18 -37.18 -29.91 -3.87
C ALA A 18 -36.15 -28.88 -3.40
N ARG A 19 -35.95 -27.81 -4.19
CA ARG A 19 -35.04 -26.72 -3.81
C ARG A 19 -35.44 -26.26 -2.40
N PRO A 20 -34.52 -26.23 -1.43
CA PRO A 20 -34.84 -25.83 -0.07
C PRO A 20 -35.48 -24.44 -0.11
N LEU A 21 -36.60 -24.27 0.59
CA LEU A 21 -37.26 -22.97 0.69
C LEU A 21 -36.27 -21.95 1.28
N PRO A 22 -36.15 -20.74 0.72
CA PRO A 22 -35.22 -19.72 1.22
C PRO A 22 -35.52 -19.41 2.70
N SER A 23 -34.55 -19.66 3.57
CA SER A 23 -34.72 -19.52 5.02
C SER A 23 -33.78 -18.48 5.64
N ALA A 24 -32.66 -18.16 5.00
CA ALA A 24 -31.65 -17.26 5.53
C ALA A 24 -31.90 -15.79 5.16
N ASP A 25 -31.82 -14.90 6.15
CA ASP A 25 -31.91 -13.45 6.01
C ASP A 25 -30.63 -12.84 5.43
N PHE A 26 -29.49 -13.45 5.73
CA PHE A 26 -28.17 -12.95 5.38
C PHE A 26 -27.24 -14.08 4.97
N GLY A 27 -26.36 -13.84 4.01
CA GLY A 27 -25.33 -14.80 3.61
C GLY A 27 -23.95 -14.21 3.84
N LEU A 28 -23.02 -15.00 4.37
CA LEU A 28 -21.62 -14.60 4.49
C LEU A 28 -20.68 -15.63 3.86
N ILE A 29 -19.81 -15.14 2.97
CA ILE A 29 -18.76 -15.90 2.31
C ILE A 29 -17.41 -15.54 2.93
N GLY A 30 -16.73 -16.53 3.52
CA GLY A 30 -15.40 -16.38 4.12
C GLY A 30 -15.40 -16.68 5.62
N LEU A 31 -14.98 -17.90 5.99
CA LEU A 31 -15.00 -18.38 7.39
C LEU A 31 -13.64 -18.31 8.08
N ALA A 32 -12.95 -17.18 7.94
CA ALA A 32 -11.88 -16.82 8.88
C ALA A 32 -12.49 -16.40 10.23
N VAL A 33 -11.66 -16.17 11.26
CA VAL A 33 -12.15 -15.84 12.62
C VAL A 33 -13.10 -14.63 12.60
N MET A 34 -12.75 -13.57 11.86
CA MET A 34 -13.62 -12.41 11.66
C MET A 34 -15.00 -12.78 11.09
N GLY A 35 -15.07 -13.67 10.10
CA GLY A 35 -16.31 -14.06 9.44
C GLY A 35 -17.17 -14.96 10.31
N GLN A 36 -16.55 -15.89 11.03
CA GLN A 36 -17.23 -16.73 12.00
C GLN A 36 -17.87 -15.87 13.10
N ASN A 37 -17.10 -14.95 13.69
CA ASN A 37 -17.60 -14.08 14.76
C ASN A 37 -18.73 -13.15 14.27
N LEU A 38 -18.64 -12.62 13.06
CA LEU A 38 -19.70 -11.78 12.50
C LEU A 38 -20.98 -12.58 12.22
N ILE A 39 -20.88 -13.79 11.69
CA ILE A 39 -22.04 -14.69 11.51
C ILE A 39 -22.71 -14.96 12.86
N MET A 40 -21.90 -15.27 13.88
CA MET A 40 -22.39 -15.55 15.24
C MET A 40 -23.09 -14.34 15.85
N ASN A 41 -22.54 -13.14 15.63
CA ASN A 41 -23.15 -11.89 16.05
C ASN A 41 -24.52 -11.68 15.38
N VAL A 42 -24.60 -11.85 14.04
CA VAL A 42 -25.86 -11.76 13.29
C VAL A 42 -26.89 -12.78 13.79
N ALA A 43 -26.48 -14.01 14.06
CA ALA A 43 -27.36 -15.05 14.58
C ALA A 43 -27.90 -14.75 15.99
N ASP A 44 -27.06 -14.21 16.88
CA ASP A 44 -27.46 -13.82 18.23
C ASP A 44 -28.48 -12.67 18.23
N HIS A 45 -28.50 -11.85 17.18
CA HIS A 45 -29.47 -10.78 16.98
C HIS A 45 -30.74 -11.24 16.23
N GLY A 46 -30.99 -12.55 16.17
CA GLY A 46 -32.27 -13.11 15.73
C GLY A 46 -32.41 -13.30 14.21
N PHE A 47 -31.33 -13.16 13.45
CA PHE A 47 -31.33 -13.38 12.01
C PHE A 47 -30.87 -14.81 11.67
N THR A 48 -31.41 -15.39 10.59
CA THR A 48 -30.90 -16.67 10.07
C THR A 48 -29.78 -16.41 9.06
N VAL A 49 -28.62 -17.03 9.25
CA VAL A 49 -27.44 -16.79 8.40
C VAL A 49 -27.06 -18.02 7.59
N CYS A 50 -26.81 -17.84 6.28
CA CYS A 50 -26.18 -18.86 5.46
C CYS A 50 -24.65 -18.64 5.43
N ALA A 51 -23.90 -19.65 5.89
CA ALA A 51 -22.44 -19.65 5.91
C ALA A 51 -21.89 -20.39 4.69
N TYR A 52 -20.94 -19.78 3.98
CA TYR A 52 -20.22 -20.42 2.89
C TYR A 52 -18.72 -20.11 2.91
N ASN A 53 -17.93 -21.06 2.43
CA ASN A 53 -16.49 -20.89 2.24
C ASN A 53 -16.00 -21.77 1.08
N ARG A 54 -15.02 -21.27 0.31
CA ARG A 54 -14.43 -22.02 -0.83
C ARG A 54 -13.96 -23.42 -0.43
N THR A 55 -13.36 -23.56 0.75
CA THR A 55 -13.03 -24.84 1.36
C THR A 55 -14.20 -25.26 2.24
N THR A 56 -14.99 -26.21 1.76
CA THR A 56 -16.27 -26.62 2.36
C THR A 56 -16.10 -27.28 3.74
N SER A 57 -14.99 -27.98 3.99
CA SER A 57 -14.72 -28.55 5.32
C SER A 57 -14.67 -27.52 6.44
N LYS A 58 -14.40 -26.24 6.13
CA LYS A 58 -14.51 -25.14 7.12
C LYS A 58 -15.96 -24.83 7.49
N VAL A 59 -16.90 -25.03 6.58
CA VAL A 59 -18.34 -24.87 6.83
C VAL A 59 -18.79 -25.96 7.79
N ASP A 60 -18.48 -27.22 7.50
CA ASP A 60 -18.86 -28.37 8.35
C ASP A 60 -18.29 -28.21 9.76
N ARG A 61 -16.99 -27.92 9.88
CA ARG A 61 -16.33 -27.65 11.16
C ARG A 61 -17.02 -26.53 11.93
N PHE A 62 -17.37 -25.42 11.28
CA PHE A 62 -18.00 -24.29 11.96
C PHE A 62 -19.40 -24.64 12.48
N LEU A 63 -20.20 -25.37 11.69
CA LEU A 63 -21.54 -25.82 12.07
C LEU A 63 -21.54 -26.85 13.20
N GLU A 64 -20.55 -27.75 13.20
CA GLU A 64 -20.40 -28.79 14.23
C GLU A 64 -19.88 -28.24 15.56
N ASN A 65 -19.20 -27.09 15.53
CA ASN A 65 -18.57 -26.46 16.70
C ASN A 65 -19.25 -25.14 17.07
N GLU A 66 -18.68 -23.99 16.69
CA GLU A 66 -19.12 -22.69 17.19
C GLU A 66 -20.58 -22.36 16.86
N ALA A 67 -21.05 -22.71 15.66
CA ALA A 67 -22.41 -22.42 15.21
C ALA A 67 -23.45 -23.48 15.64
N LYS A 68 -23.06 -24.50 16.39
CA LYS A 68 -23.95 -25.59 16.79
C LYS A 68 -25.12 -25.05 17.63
N GLY A 69 -26.35 -25.39 17.20
CA GLY A 69 -27.58 -24.99 17.89
C GLY A 69 -28.01 -23.54 17.65
N LYS A 70 -27.38 -22.83 16.71
CA LYS A 70 -27.77 -21.47 16.31
C LYS A 70 -28.54 -21.46 14.99
N SER A 71 -29.16 -20.32 14.67
CA SER A 71 -29.86 -20.06 13.40
C SER A 71 -28.88 -19.87 12.22
N ILE A 72 -27.96 -20.82 12.05
CA ILE A 72 -26.90 -20.77 11.03
C ILE A 72 -27.00 -22.05 10.18
N VAL A 73 -27.07 -21.88 8.87
CA VAL A 73 -27.11 -22.99 7.90
C VAL A 73 -25.88 -22.92 7.00
N GLY A 74 -25.28 -24.05 6.66
CA GLY A 74 -24.17 -24.09 5.69
C GLY A 74 -24.66 -24.21 4.26
N ALA A 75 -23.79 -23.89 3.31
CA ALA A 75 -23.90 -24.30 1.92
C ALA A 75 -22.56 -24.90 1.45
N HIS A 76 -22.61 -25.76 0.43
CA HIS A 76 -21.44 -26.44 -0.13
C HIS A 76 -21.15 -26.02 -1.58
N SER A 77 -22.02 -25.19 -2.17
CA SER A 77 -21.83 -24.54 -3.47
C SER A 77 -22.40 -23.13 -3.50
N ILE A 78 -21.97 -22.31 -4.46
CA ILE A 78 -22.50 -20.95 -4.65
C ILE A 78 -23.97 -20.97 -5.06
N GLU A 79 -24.39 -21.92 -5.90
CA GLU A 79 -25.80 -22.08 -6.30
C GLU A 79 -26.67 -22.37 -5.06
N GLU A 80 -26.24 -23.34 -4.23
CA GLU A 80 -26.95 -23.69 -3.00
C GLU A 80 -27.00 -22.53 -2.02
N PHE A 81 -25.88 -21.81 -1.85
CA PHE A 81 -25.80 -20.62 -1.02
C PHE A 81 -26.83 -19.56 -1.47
N CYS A 82 -26.89 -19.25 -2.77
CA CYS A 82 -27.84 -18.28 -3.30
C CYS A 82 -29.30 -18.77 -3.20
N ALA A 83 -29.55 -20.09 -3.30
CA ALA A 83 -30.88 -20.67 -3.18
C ALA A 83 -31.45 -20.59 -1.75
N LYS A 84 -30.58 -20.61 -0.72
CA LYS A 84 -30.98 -20.54 0.69
C LYS A 84 -31.34 -19.14 1.18
N LEU A 85 -31.04 -18.09 0.41
CA LEU A 85 -31.21 -16.69 0.80
C LEU A 85 -32.57 -16.10 0.41
N LYS A 86 -33.22 -15.42 1.36
CA LYS A 86 -34.42 -14.61 1.12
C LYS A 86 -34.10 -13.46 0.15
N ARG A 87 -35.10 -13.05 -0.64
CA ARG A 87 -34.99 -11.96 -1.63
C ARG A 87 -35.36 -10.60 -1.01
N PRO A 88 -34.73 -9.47 -1.42
CA PRO A 88 -33.50 -9.44 -2.21
C PRO A 88 -32.36 -10.10 -1.42
N ARG A 89 -31.51 -10.87 -2.12
CA ARG A 89 -30.40 -11.59 -1.50
C ARG A 89 -29.40 -10.60 -0.94
N ARG A 90 -28.95 -10.85 0.29
CA ARG A 90 -27.98 -10.01 1.01
C ARG A 90 -26.74 -10.84 1.27
N ILE A 91 -25.69 -10.60 0.49
CA ILE A 91 -24.50 -11.46 0.43
C ILE A 91 -23.28 -10.64 0.84
N MET A 92 -22.67 -10.98 1.97
CA MET A 92 -21.44 -10.36 2.43
C MET A 92 -20.22 -11.21 2.12
N LEU A 93 -19.22 -10.58 1.50
CA LEU A 93 -17.92 -11.13 1.22
C LEU A 93 -16.95 -10.66 2.31
N LEU A 94 -16.42 -11.59 3.09
CA LEU A 94 -15.37 -11.33 4.07
C LEU A 94 -14.15 -12.18 3.77
N VAL A 95 -13.58 -11.91 2.60
CA VAL A 95 -12.45 -12.63 2.01
C VAL A 95 -11.24 -11.72 1.87
N MET A 96 -10.11 -12.29 1.42
CA MET A 96 -8.93 -11.49 1.13
C MET A 96 -9.23 -10.45 0.05
N ALA A 97 -8.88 -9.19 0.30
CA ALA A 97 -9.11 -8.08 -0.61
C ALA A 97 -8.39 -8.25 -1.97
N GLY A 98 -8.86 -7.53 -2.98
CA GLY A 98 -8.35 -7.58 -4.36
C GLY A 98 -9.00 -8.68 -5.19
N LYS A 99 -8.19 -9.40 -5.99
CA LYS A 99 -8.66 -10.41 -6.97
C LYS A 99 -9.66 -11.45 -6.43
N PRO A 100 -9.52 -11.98 -5.18
CA PRO A 100 -10.49 -12.95 -4.66
C PRO A 100 -11.92 -12.39 -4.56
N VAL A 101 -12.08 -11.11 -4.22
CA VAL A 101 -13.41 -10.46 -4.17
C VAL A 101 -14.04 -10.45 -5.56
N ASP A 102 -13.28 -10.06 -6.58
CA ASP A 102 -13.76 -10.03 -7.97
C ASP A 102 -14.14 -11.43 -8.47
N GLN A 103 -13.36 -12.46 -8.12
CA GLN A 103 -13.67 -13.84 -8.48
C GLN A 103 -14.98 -14.33 -7.87
N PHE A 104 -15.28 -13.95 -6.62
CA PHE A 104 -16.56 -14.27 -6.00
C PHE A 104 -17.71 -13.49 -6.63
N ILE A 105 -17.51 -12.21 -6.96
CA ILE A 105 -18.52 -11.42 -7.66
C ILE A 105 -18.91 -12.10 -8.97
N GLU A 106 -17.93 -12.47 -9.82
CA GLU A 106 -18.19 -13.15 -11.08
C GLU A 106 -18.88 -14.51 -10.91
N SER A 107 -18.52 -15.25 -9.86
CA SER A 107 -19.13 -16.55 -9.56
C SER A 107 -20.56 -16.42 -9.02
N LEU A 108 -20.90 -15.30 -8.40
CA LEU A 108 -22.24 -15.03 -7.86
C LEU A 108 -23.21 -14.58 -8.95
N LEU A 109 -22.77 -13.73 -9.87
CA LEU A 109 -23.61 -13.08 -10.88
C LEU A 109 -24.60 -14.01 -11.62
N PRO A 110 -24.22 -15.24 -12.05
CA PRO A 110 -25.14 -16.16 -12.72
C PRO A 110 -26.34 -16.63 -11.86
N HIS A 111 -26.26 -16.45 -10.54
CA HIS A 111 -27.24 -16.92 -9.56
C HIS A 111 -28.03 -15.78 -8.89
N LEU A 112 -27.75 -14.53 -9.27
CA LEU A 112 -28.42 -13.34 -8.73
C LEU A 112 -29.49 -12.81 -9.68
N GLU A 113 -30.42 -12.02 -9.12
CA GLU A 113 -31.42 -11.30 -9.88
C GLU A 113 -31.36 -9.78 -9.60
N LYS A 114 -32.02 -8.98 -10.45
CA LYS A 114 -32.03 -7.53 -10.30
C LYS A 114 -32.55 -7.14 -8.91
N GLY A 115 -31.81 -6.26 -8.24
CA GLY A 115 -32.09 -5.78 -6.89
C GLY A 115 -31.38 -6.55 -5.76
N ASP A 116 -30.75 -7.70 -6.05
CA ASP A 116 -29.88 -8.39 -5.10
C ASP A 116 -28.68 -7.52 -4.70
N ILE A 117 -28.10 -7.81 -3.53
CA ILE A 117 -27.11 -6.97 -2.85
C ILE A 117 -25.84 -7.77 -2.56
N ILE A 118 -24.72 -7.31 -3.11
CA ILE A 118 -23.37 -7.77 -2.74
C ILE A 118 -22.73 -6.74 -1.82
N ILE A 119 -22.25 -7.20 -0.68
CA ILE A 119 -21.57 -6.40 0.33
C ILE A 119 -20.11 -6.88 0.39
N ASP A 120 -19.15 -6.01 0.12
CA ASP A 120 -17.74 -6.29 0.40
C ASP A 120 -17.41 -5.76 1.80
N GLY A 121 -17.19 -6.65 2.75
CA GLY A 121 -16.81 -6.33 4.13
C GLY A 121 -15.31 -6.31 4.38
N GLY A 122 -14.50 -6.58 3.35
CA GLY A 122 -13.06 -6.66 3.47
C GLY A 122 -12.40 -5.29 3.69
N ASN A 123 -11.09 -5.29 3.92
CA ASN A 123 -10.29 -4.06 3.86
C ASN A 123 -9.89 -3.77 2.40
N SER A 124 -10.88 -3.61 1.52
CA SER A 124 -10.67 -3.31 0.10
C SER A 124 -10.23 -1.86 -0.11
N HIS A 125 -9.42 -1.63 -1.15
CA HIS A 125 -9.03 -0.27 -1.54
C HIS A 125 -10.23 0.43 -2.20
N PHE A 126 -10.53 1.68 -1.81
CA PHE A 126 -11.76 2.36 -2.24
C PHE A 126 -11.96 2.47 -3.78
N PRO A 127 -10.92 2.60 -4.63
CA PRO A 127 -11.13 2.64 -6.09
C PRO A 127 -11.66 1.31 -6.65
N ASP A 128 -11.33 0.18 -6.01
CA ASP A 128 -11.92 -1.11 -6.37
C ASP A 128 -13.43 -1.11 -6.10
N SER A 129 -13.86 -0.50 -5.00
CA SER A 129 -15.27 -0.34 -4.67
C SER A 129 -15.98 0.64 -5.60
N ASN A 130 -15.35 1.75 -6.00
CA ASN A 130 -15.91 2.63 -7.03
C ASN A 130 -16.16 1.86 -8.33
N ARG A 131 -15.17 1.10 -8.79
CA ARG A 131 -15.29 0.25 -9.99
C ARG A 131 -16.39 -0.81 -9.84
N ARG A 132 -16.41 -1.54 -8.72
CA ARG A 132 -17.42 -2.60 -8.45
C ARG A 132 -18.83 -2.05 -8.39
N THR A 133 -19.01 -0.89 -7.76
CA THR A 133 -20.32 -0.22 -7.67
C THR A 133 -20.88 0.06 -9.06
N LYS A 134 -20.09 0.67 -9.95
CA LYS A 134 -20.49 0.98 -11.33
C LYS A 134 -20.77 -0.29 -12.14
N TYR A 135 -19.85 -1.25 -12.09
CA TYR A 135 -19.96 -2.51 -12.81
C TYR A 135 -21.20 -3.33 -12.44
N LEU A 136 -21.55 -3.38 -11.15
CA LEU A 136 -22.71 -4.13 -10.67
C LEU A 136 -24.03 -3.40 -10.93
N ALA A 137 -24.03 -2.06 -10.86
CA ALA A 137 -25.19 -1.25 -11.20
C ALA A 137 -25.64 -1.48 -12.67
N GLU A 138 -24.71 -1.61 -13.62
CA GLU A 138 -25.01 -1.96 -15.02
C GLU A 138 -25.74 -3.30 -15.18
N LYS A 139 -25.56 -4.22 -14.21
CA LYS A 139 -26.20 -5.54 -14.17
C LYS A 139 -27.48 -5.54 -13.33
N GLY A 140 -27.88 -4.39 -12.78
CA GLY A 140 -29.00 -4.26 -11.86
C GLY A 140 -28.75 -4.88 -10.49
N ILE A 141 -27.48 -5.08 -10.10
CA ILE A 141 -27.08 -5.59 -8.79
C ILE A 141 -26.59 -4.42 -7.95
N ARG A 142 -27.03 -4.34 -6.70
CA ARG A 142 -26.58 -3.30 -5.77
C ARG A 142 -25.30 -3.74 -5.09
N PHE A 143 -24.35 -2.82 -4.96
CA PHE A 143 -23.09 -3.05 -4.27
C PHE A 143 -22.96 -2.13 -3.06
N VAL A 144 -22.40 -2.68 -1.98
CA VAL A 144 -22.04 -1.93 -0.77
C VAL A 144 -20.61 -2.30 -0.37
N GLY A 145 -19.69 -1.35 -0.41
CA GLY A 145 -18.38 -1.48 0.25
C GLY A 145 -18.50 -1.04 1.70
N SER A 146 -18.29 -1.95 2.64
CA SER A 146 -18.45 -1.67 4.07
C SER A 146 -17.16 -1.93 4.84
N GLY A 147 -16.61 -0.86 5.42
CA GLY A 147 -15.58 -1.02 6.43
C GLY A 147 -16.08 -1.79 7.64
N VAL A 148 -15.30 -2.75 8.13
CA VAL A 148 -15.54 -3.46 9.39
C VAL A 148 -14.37 -3.22 10.33
N SER A 149 -14.62 -2.69 11.53
CA SER A 149 -13.59 -2.43 12.55
C SER A 149 -13.95 -3.05 13.90
N GLY A 150 -12.93 -3.38 14.70
CA GLY A 150 -13.10 -3.96 16.05
C GLY A 150 -12.31 -5.24 16.35
N GLY A 151 -11.62 -5.79 15.36
CA GLY A 151 -10.92 -7.06 15.53
C GLY A 151 -11.89 -8.23 15.77
N GLU A 152 -11.35 -9.33 16.28
CA GLU A 152 -12.10 -10.58 16.43
C GLU A 152 -13.23 -10.44 17.47
N GLU A 153 -12.93 -9.80 18.60
CA GLU A 153 -13.89 -9.55 19.68
C GLU A 153 -14.96 -8.52 19.25
N GLY A 154 -14.55 -7.43 18.59
CA GLY A 154 -15.49 -6.46 18.04
C GLY A 154 -16.44 -7.10 17.03
N ALA A 155 -15.97 -7.95 16.11
CA ALA A 155 -16.84 -8.66 15.19
C ALA A 155 -17.91 -9.53 15.90
N ARG A 156 -17.56 -10.10 17.06
CA ARG A 156 -18.41 -11.01 17.82
C ARG A 156 -19.54 -10.31 18.58
N TYR A 157 -19.27 -9.14 19.14
CA TYR A 157 -20.17 -8.48 20.09
C TYR A 157 -20.66 -7.09 19.64
N GLY A 158 -20.00 -6.48 18.65
CA GLY A 158 -20.34 -5.14 18.20
C GLY A 158 -19.21 -4.49 17.43
N PRO A 159 -19.11 -4.66 16.10
CA PRO A 159 -18.12 -3.94 15.31
C PRO A 159 -18.61 -2.52 15.01
N SER A 160 -17.68 -1.67 14.57
CA SER A 160 -18.03 -0.47 13.81
C SER A 160 -18.19 -0.85 12.33
N LEU A 161 -19.30 -0.44 11.72
CA LEU A 161 -19.64 -0.77 10.33
C LEU A 161 -19.87 0.52 9.52
N MET A 162 -19.16 0.64 8.40
CA MET A 162 -19.10 1.86 7.59
C MET A 162 -19.56 1.59 6.15
N PRO A 163 -20.86 1.33 5.91
CA PRO A 163 -21.39 1.01 4.58
C PRO A 163 -21.48 2.23 3.65
N GLY A 164 -20.96 2.09 2.42
CA GLY A 164 -21.21 3.01 1.31
C GLY A 164 -21.33 2.27 -0.02
N GLY A 165 -21.90 2.88 -1.05
CA GLY A 165 -22.17 2.21 -2.33
C GLY A 165 -23.46 2.70 -2.99
N ASN A 166 -24.33 1.77 -3.40
CA ASN A 166 -25.66 2.13 -3.90
C ASN A 166 -26.62 2.36 -2.72
N GLU A 167 -27.05 3.60 -2.50
CA GLU A 167 -27.91 3.99 -1.37
C GLU A 167 -29.23 3.19 -1.30
N GLU A 168 -29.78 2.78 -2.46
CA GLU A 168 -30.96 1.91 -2.52
C GLU A 168 -30.81 0.57 -1.77
N ALA A 169 -29.59 0.11 -1.52
CA ALA A 169 -29.34 -1.11 -0.76
C ALA A 169 -29.59 -0.91 0.74
N TRP A 170 -29.45 0.33 1.24
CA TRP A 170 -29.42 0.63 2.67
C TRP A 170 -30.67 0.16 3.42
N PRO A 171 -31.91 0.40 2.95
CA PRO A 171 -33.11 -0.05 3.67
C PRO A 171 -33.19 -1.57 3.87
N PHE A 172 -32.56 -2.36 3.01
CA PHE A 172 -32.58 -3.83 3.08
C PHE A 172 -31.54 -4.42 4.04
N ILE A 173 -30.49 -3.67 4.35
CA ILE A 173 -29.38 -4.11 5.21
C ILE A 173 -29.31 -3.38 6.55
N LYS A 174 -29.97 -2.22 6.65
CA LYS A 174 -29.93 -1.33 7.82
C LYS A 174 -30.23 -2.05 9.13
N ASP A 175 -31.32 -2.80 9.19
CA ASP A 175 -31.74 -3.45 10.44
C ASP A 175 -30.72 -4.49 10.92
N ILE A 176 -30.14 -5.26 10.00
CA ILE A 176 -29.08 -6.24 10.32
C ILE A 176 -27.83 -5.50 10.79
N PHE A 177 -27.36 -4.53 10.02
CA PHE A 177 -26.12 -3.81 10.27
C PHE A 177 -26.18 -3.02 11.58
N GLN A 178 -27.26 -2.27 11.80
CA GLN A 178 -27.41 -1.51 13.02
C GLN A 178 -27.61 -2.42 14.22
N SER A 179 -28.32 -3.55 14.12
CA SER A 179 -28.50 -4.48 15.24
C SER A 179 -27.18 -5.04 15.73
N ILE A 180 -26.32 -5.50 14.81
CA ILE A 180 -25.07 -6.17 15.18
C ILE A 180 -23.95 -5.20 15.55
N ALA A 181 -24.04 -3.93 15.17
CA ALA A 181 -23.01 -2.92 15.43
C ALA A 181 -22.91 -2.57 16.92
N ALA A 182 -21.72 -2.14 17.35
CA ALA A 182 -21.54 -1.56 18.68
C ALA A 182 -22.51 -0.41 18.92
N LYS A 183 -22.86 -0.16 20.18
CA LYS A 183 -23.73 0.94 20.59
C LYS A 183 -22.95 1.96 21.42
N SER A 184 -23.17 3.25 21.17
CA SER A 184 -22.67 4.35 22.02
C SER A 184 -23.85 5.21 22.42
N GLU A 185 -24.16 5.28 23.71
CA GLU A 185 -25.34 6.00 24.25
C GLU A 185 -26.66 5.58 23.58
N GLY A 186 -26.79 4.29 23.25
CA GLY A 186 -27.96 3.73 22.56
C GLY A 186 -27.95 3.89 21.04
N GLU A 187 -27.09 4.74 20.48
CA GLU A 187 -26.94 4.92 19.03
C GLU A 187 -26.05 3.82 18.42
N ALA A 188 -26.43 3.28 17.26
CA ALA A 188 -25.61 2.30 16.56
C ALA A 188 -24.35 2.96 15.97
N CYS A 189 -23.19 2.34 16.15
CA CYS A 189 -21.93 2.70 15.50
C CYS A 189 -21.91 2.21 14.04
N CYS A 190 -23.01 2.48 13.33
CA CYS A 190 -23.24 2.14 11.94
C CYS A 190 -24.32 3.05 11.35
N ASP A 191 -23.98 3.73 10.26
CA ASP A 191 -24.92 4.51 9.45
C ASP A 191 -24.44 4.54 7.99
N TRP A 192 -25.30 5.00 7.08
CA TRP A 192 -24.92 5.16 5.68
C TRP A 192 -23.86 6.26 5.52
N VAL A 193 -22.72 5.90 4.92
CA VAL A 193 -21.57 6.79 4.79
C VAL A 193 -21.69 7.71 3.59
N GLY A 194 -22.11 7.15 2.45
CA GLY A 194 -22.16 7.86 1.18
C GLY A 194 -22.03 6.91 -0.02
N ASP A 195 -21.85 7.52 -1.18
CA ASP A 195 -21.90 6.83 -2.47
C ASP A 195 -20.61 6.03 -2.78
N GLU A 196 -20.73 5.08 -3.70
CA GLU A 196 -19.61 4.31 -4.26
C GLU A 196 -18.66 3.71 -3.19
N GLY A 197 -17.38 4.08 -3.20
CA GLY A 197 -16.35 3.60 -2.28
C GLY A 197 -16.26 4.35 -0.96
N ALA A 198 -17.18 5.27 -0.65
CA ALA A 198 -17.11 6.12 0.55
C ALA A 198 -16.94 5.33 1.85
N GLY A 199 -17.64 4.19 2.00
CA GLY A 199 -17.53 3.32 3.18
C GLY A 199 -16.12 2.78 3.40
N HIS A 200 -15.48 2.25 2.34
CA HIS A 200 -14.10 1.80 2.40
C HIS A 200 -13.09 2.94 2.49
N TYR A 201 -13.41 4.11 1.95
CA TYR A 201 -12.58 5.31 2.11
C TYR A 201 -12.52 5.76 3.58
N VAL A 202 -13.67 5.87 4.24
CA VAL A 202 -13.74 6.19 5.68
C VAL A 202 -13.02 5.14 6.52
N LYS A 203 -13.13 3.86 6.16
CA LYS A 203 -12.36 2.78 6.81
C LYS A 203 -10.85 2.92 6.63
N MET A 204 -10.39 3.31 5.44
CA MET A 204 -8.99 3.59 5.16
C MET A 204 -8.49 4.73 6.04
N VAL A 205 -9.21 5.85 6.11
CA VAL A 205 -8.85 7.00 6.96
C VAL A 205 -8.84 6.61 8.43
N HIS A 206 -9.83 5.86 8.92
CA HIS A 206 -9.83 5.27 10.28
C HIS A 206 -8.52 4.53 10.57
N ASN A 207 -8.06 3.67 9.65
CA ASN A 207 -6.82 2.93 9.81
C ASN A 207 -5.57 3.82 9.77
N GLY A 208 -5.60 4.93 9.03
CA GLY A 208 -4.55 5.95 9.08
C GLY A 208 -4.48 6.61 10.45
N ILE A 209 -5.63 7.02 11.00
CA ILE A 209 -5.73 7.60 12.35
C ILE A 209 -5.26 6.58 13.41
N GLU A 210 -5.63 5.31 13.28
CA GLU A 210 -5.15 4.22 14.14
C GLU A 210 -3.61 4.16 14.15
N TYR A 211 -2.95 4.32 13.00
CA TYR A 211 -1.49 4.32 12.93
C TYR A 211 -0.91 5.54 13.65
N GLY A 212 -1.53 6.71 13.49
CA GLY A 212 -1.15 7.93 14.19
C GLY A 212 -1.27 7.80 15.71
N ASP A 213 -2.41 7.34 16.21
CA ASP A 213 -2.65 7.14 17.65
C ASP A 213 -1.65 6.16 18.26
N MET A 214 -1.40 5.01 17.62
CA MET A 214 -0.41 4.05 18.09
C MET A 214 1.00 4.66 18.14
N GLN A 215 1.40 5.42 17.11
CA GLN A 215 2.72 6.03 17.06
C GLN A 215 2.89 7.10 18.15
N LEU A 216 1.87 7.93 18.40
CA LEU A 216 1.88 8.91 19.49
C LEU A 216 2.02 8.25 20.86
N ILE A 217 1.30 7.15 21.08
CA ILE A 217 1.40 6.37 22.32
C ILE A 217 2.80 5.76 22.48
N CYS A 218 3.39 5.23 21.39
CA CYS A 218 4.75 4.73 21.40
C CYS A 218 5.77 5.83 21.74
N GLU A 219 5.61 7.04 21.20
CA GLU A 219 6.48 8.19 21.54
C GLU A 219 6.34 8.59 23.02
N ALA A 220 5.12 8.58 23.57
CA ALA A 220 4.92 8.83 25.01
C ALA A 220 5.60 7.77 25.87
N TYR A 221 5.40 6.48 25.57
CA TYR A 221 6.07 5.37 26.25
C TYR A 221 7.60 5.52 26.19
N ASP A 222 8.13 5.87 25.03
CA ASP A 222 9.57 5.94 24.80
C ASP A 222 10.24 7.14 25.51
N ILE A 223 9.54 8.28 25.58
CA ILE A 223 9.96 9.43 26.39
C ILE A 223 9.98 9.06 27.89
N LEU A 224 8.95 8.39 28.40
CA LEU A 224 8.92 7.96 29.81
C LEU A 224 10.04 6.94 30.12
N LYS A 225 10.25 5.98 29.21
CA LYS A 225 11.26 4.94 29.36
C LYS A 225 12.69 5.46 29.23
N ARG A 226 13.04 6.05 28.08
CA ARG A 226 14.43 6.46 27.79
C ARG A 226 14.75 7.88 28.24
N GLY A 227 13.76 8.77 28.22
CA GLY A 227 13.94 10.17 28.62
C GLY A 227 13.93 10.33 30.13
N VAL A 228 12.86 9.86 30.77
CA VAL A 228 12.67 9.96 32.23
C VAL A 228 13.36 8.82 32.98
N GLY A 229 13.55 7.65 32.35
CA GLY A 229 14.16 6.49 32.99
C GLY A 229 13.17 5.66 33.81
N MET A 230 11.87 5.71 33.51
CA MET A 230 10.84 5.03 34.28
C MET A 230 10.80 3.52 33.98
N PRO A 231 10.65 2.65 35.01
CA PRO A 231 10.40 1.24 34.81
C PRO A 231 9.01 1.00 34.20
N VAL A 232 8.88 -0.06 33.41
CA VAL A 232 7.66 -0.39 32.64
C VAL A 232 6.39 -0.41 33.49
N ASN A 233 6.45 -0.93 34.72
CA ASN A 233 5.30 -0.95 35.63
C ASN A 233 4.85 0.46 36.06
N GLU A 234 5.79 1.39 36.30
CA GLU A 234 5.45 2.79 36.63
C GLU A 234 4.83 3.49 35.40
N ILE A 235 5.31 3.16 34.19
CA ILE A 235 4.71 3.65 32.93
C ILE A 235 3.28 3.14 32.78
N ALA A 236 3.00 1.88 33.14
CA ALA A 236 1.65 1.33 33.09
C ALA A 236 0.68 2.09 34.02
N GLU A 237 1.12 2.50 35.20
CA GLU A 237 0.31 3.33 36.11
C GLU A 237 0.02 4.73 35.53
N VAL A 238 0.96 5.32 34.79
CA VAL A 238 0.72 6.57 34.06
C VAL A 238 -0.37 6.40 33.01
N PHE A 239 -0.29 5.35 32.18
CA PHE A 239 -1.34 5.07 31.19
C PHE A 239 -2.69 4.73 31.84
N ASP A 240 -2.71 4.06 33.00
CA ASP A 240 -3.95 3.82 33.75
C ASP A 240 -4.57 5.13 34.27
N LYS A 241 -3.75 6.08 34.74
CA LYS A 241 -4.20 7.42 35.13
C LYS A 241 -4.78 8.17 33.92
N TRP A 242 -4.06 8.20 32.80
CA TRP A 242 -4.51 8.86 31.57
C TRP A 242 -5.81 8.28 31.02
N ASN A 243 -6.02 6.97 31.16
CA ASN A 243 -7.25 6.31 30.72
C ASN A 243 -8.50 6.68 31.54
N LYS A 244 -8.33 7.37 32.68
CA LYS A 244 -9.44 7.87 33.52
C LYS A 244 -9.75 9.34 33.23
N GLY A 245 -9.07 9.95 32.27
CA GLY A 245 -9.16 11.37 31.93
C GLY A 245 -9.48 11.63 30.47
N VAL A 246 -8.88 12.69 29.90
CA VAL A 246 -9.18 13.14 28.52
C VAL A 246 -8.69 12.17 27.44
N LEU A 247 -7.80 11.25 27.81
CA LEU A 247 -7.24 10.22 26.93
C LEU A 247 -7.95 8.86 27.02
N ASP A 248 -9.06 8.76 27.76
CA ASP A 248 -9.86 7.53 27.85
C ASP A 248 -10.17 6.97 26.45
N SER A 249 -9.52 5.84 26.16
CA SER A 249 -9.56 5.19 24.86
C SER A 249 -9.08 3.76 24.94
N PHE A 250 -9.58 2.93 24.03
CA PHE A 250 -9.18 1.52 23.98
C PHE A 250 -7.67 1.33 23.77
N LEU A 251 -7.02 2.16 22.95
CA LEU A 251 -5.58 2.05 22.72
C LEU A 251 -4.75 2.36 23.97
N ILE A 252 -5.20 3.29 24.82
CA ILE A 252 -4.54 3.59 26.11
C ILE A 252 -4.77 2.45 27.10
N GLU A 253 -6.00 1.91 27.15
CA GLU A 253 -6.37 0.75 27.97
C GLU A 253 -5.48 -0.48 27.66
N ILE A 254 -5.40 -0.89 26.39
CA ILE A 254 -4.58 -2.06 26.03
C ILE A 254 -3.09 -1.77 26.20
N THR A 255 -2.66 -0.52 26.10
CA THR A 255 -1.25 -0.15 26.34
C THR A 255 -0.90 -0.39 27.80
N ARG A 256 -1.74 0.04 28.75
CA ARG A 256 -1.61 -0.29 30.17
C ARG A 256 -1.52 -1.81 30.38
N ASP A 257 -2.43 -2.57 29.77
CA ASP A 257 -2.50 -4.03 29.97
C ASP A 257 -1.27 -4.75 29.42
N VAL A 258 -0.81 -4.37 28.22
CA VAL A 258 0.41 -4.92 27.61
C VAL A 258 1.66 -4.57 28.42
N LEU A 259 1.74 -3.36 28.99
CA LEU A 259 2.86 -2.97 29.85
C LEU A 259 2.87 -3.75 31.18
N ARG A 260 1.72 -4.17 31.71
CA ARG A 260 1.61 -5.01 32.91
C ARG A 260 1.87 -6.50 32.65
N PHE A 261 1.84 -6.93 31.39
CA PHE A 261 1.99 -8.35 31.05
C PHE A 261 3.45 -8.80 31.15
N ASN A 262 3.72 -9.69 32.10
CA ASN A 262 5.01 -10.34 32.25
C ASN A 262 5.01 -11.70 31.54
N ASP A 263 6.17 -12.06 30.99
CA ASP A 263 6.45 -13.43 30.54
C ASP A 263 6.68 -14.36 31.75
N ASP A 264 6.80 -15.67 31.50
CA ASP A 264 6.94 -16.70 32.54
C ASP A 264 8.16 -16.49 33.45
N ASP A 265 9.19 -15.78 32.99
CA ASP A 265 10.39 -15.43 33.77
C ASP A 265 10.25 -14.12 34.58
N GLY A 266 9.07 -13.50 34.59
CA GLY A 266 8.76 -12.26 35.30
C GLY A 266 9.22 -10.98 34.59
N THR A 267 9.87 -11.07 33.42
CA THR A 267 10.26 -9.90 32.63
C THR A 267 9.05 -9.39 31.82
N PRO A 268 8.81 -8.06 31.74
CA PRO A 268 7.75 -7.52 30.89
C PRO A 268 7.89 -8.00 29.44
N LEU A 269 6.86 -8.66 28.91
CA LEU A 269 6.92 -9.28 27.58
C LEU A 269 7.22 -8.24 26.49
N VAL A 270 6.71 -7.02 26.65
CA VAL A 270 6.93 -5.88 25.74
C VAL A 270 8.42 -5.58 25.50
N GLU A 271 9.29 -5.82 26.49
CA GLU A 271 10.74 -5.61 26.36
C GLU A 271 11.43 -6.70 25.53
N LYS A 272 10.76 -7.84 25.30
CA LYS A 272 11.26 -8.96 24.50
C LYS A 272 10.76 -8.94 23.06
N ILE A 273 9.71 -8.17 22.78
CA ILE A 273 9.13 -8.07 21.44
C ILE A 273 10.12 -7.35 20.51
N LEU A 274 10.39 -7.95 19.36
CA LEU A 274 11.22 -7.33 18.34
C LEU A 274 10.57 -6.03 17.83
N ASP A 275 11.31 -4.93 17.90
CA ASP A 275 10.92 -3.58 17.47
C ASP A 275 10.90 -3.43 15.94
N LYS A 276 10.12 -4.29 15.28
CA LYS A 276 9.90 -4.34 13.83
C LYS A 276 8.41 -4.36 13.54
N ALA A 277 7.82 -3.18 13.40
CA ALA A 277 6.39 -3.03 13.21
C ALA A 277 5.94 -3.58 11.84
N GLY A 278 4.94 -4.46 11.87
CA GLY A 278 4.25 -4.91 10.66
C GLY A 278 3.24 -3.87 10.15
N GLN A 279 2.89 -3.98 8.87
CA GLN A 279 1.76 -3.25 8.28
C GLN A 279 1.12 -4.05 7.16
N LYS A 280 -0.21 -3.99 7.06
CA LYS A 280 -1.00 -4.65 6.00
C LYS A 280 -1.27 -3.76 4.79
N GLY A 281 -0.73 -2.54 4.78
CA GLY A 281 -0.81 -1.58 3.67
C GLY A 281 -1.89 -0.51 3.79
N THR A 282 -2.92 -0.69 4.63
CA THR A 282 -4.05 0.25 4.70
C THR A 282 -3.69 1.64 5.23
N GLY A 283 -2.79 1.74 6.22
CA GLY A 283 -2.29 3.04 6.68
C GLY A 283 -1.48 3.79 5.61
N LYS A 284 -0.77 3.06 4.74
CA LYS A 284 -0.04 3.64 3.60
C LYS A 284 -1.00 4.27 2.59
N TRP A 285 -2.17 3.66 2.35
CA TRP A 285 -3.15 4.19 1.40
C TRP A 285 -3.67 5.57 1.84
N THR A 286 -3.89 5.80 3.14
CA THR A 286 -4.27 7.12 3.65
C THR A 286 -3.22 8.18 3.33
N ALA A 287 -1.94 7.88 3.58
CA ALA A 287 -0.84 8.80 3.30
C ALA A 287 -0.66 9.05 1.79
N ILE A 288 -0.79 8.01 0.95
CA ILE A 288 -0.75 8.17 -0.52
C ILE A 288 -1.91 9.04 -1.00
N ASN A 289 -3.13 8.74 -0.57
CA ASN A 289 -4.28 9.51 -1.01
C ASN A 289 -4.25 10.97 -0.54
N ALA A 290 -3.67 11.24 0.64
CA ALA A 290 -3.40 12.60 1.07
C ALA A 290 -2.45 13.34 0.12
N LEU A 291 -1.41 12.68 -0.37
CA LEU A 291 -0.51 13.25 -1.39
C LEU A 291 -1.25 13.47 -2.72
N ASP A 292 -2.05 12.50 -3.15
CA ASP A 292 -2.83 12.61 -4.40
C ASP A 292 -3.82 13.78 -4.37
N LEU A 293 -4.47 14.01 -3.22
CA LEU A 293 -5.43 15.11 -3.01
C LEU A 293 -4.77 16.43 -2.56
N GLY A 294 -3.45 16.48 -2.41
CA GLY A 294 -2.75 17.69 -1.96
C GLY A 294 -3.06 18.11 -0.51
N MET A 295 -3.44 17.17 0.36
CA MET A 295 -3.85 17.43 1.74
C MET A 295 -2.72 17.16 2.75
N PRO A 296 -2.48 18.06 3.73
CA PRO A 296 -1.34 17.97 4.66
C PRO A 296 -1.60 16.99 5.83
N VAL A 297 -1.75 15.71 5.54
CA VAL A 297 -1.97 14.65 6.54
C VAL A 297 -0.65 14.12 7.09
N THR A 298 0.12 15.02 7.68
CA THR A 298 1.53 14.80 8.00
C THR A 298 1.76 13.76 9.10
N LEU A 299 0.91 13.74 10.14
CA LEU A 299 1.11 12.84 11.28
C LEU A 299 0.94 11.37 10.88
N ILE A 300 -0.09 11.06 10.09
CA ILE A 300 -0.30 9.70 9.59
C ILE A 300 0.84 9.30 8.64
N GLY A 301 1.35 10.23 7.84
CA GLY A 301 2.55 10.02 7.01
C GLY A 301 3.76 9.61 7.86
N GLU A 302 4.07 10.38 8.91
CA GLU A 302 5.18 10.08 9.83
C GLU A 302 4.96 8.76 10.60
N ALA A 303 3.72 8.42 10.96
CA ALA A 303 3.42 7.13 11.57
C ALA A 303 3.71 5.95 10.63
N VAL A 304 3.42 6.10 9.33
CA VAL A 304 3.79 5.11 8.31
C VAL A 304 5.32 5.02 8.15
N PHE A 305 6.01 6.16 8.05
CA PHE A 305 7.48 6.17 7.93
C PHE A 305 8.18 5.63 9.18
N SER A 306 7.64 5.84 10.37
CA SER A 306 8.15 5.28 11.62
C SER A 306 8.11 3.75 11.63
N ARG A 307 7.04 3.15 11.08
CA ARG A 307 6.99 1.70 10.87
C ARG A 307 8.06 1.24 9.88
N CYS A 308 8.22 1.94 8.76
CA CYS A 308 9.29 1.65 7.78
C CYS A 308 10.69 1.74 8.41
N LEU A 309 10.96 2.76 9.23
CA LEU A 309 12.21 2.93 9.96
C LEU A 309 12.46 1.78 10.94
N SER A 310 11.42 1.34 11.67
CA SER A 310 11.53 0.20 12.58
C SER A 310 11.94 -1.09 11.85
N ALA A 311 11.48 -1.27 10.59
CA ALA A 311 11.78 -2.45 9.79
C ALA A 311 13.24 -2.56 9.37
N LEU A 312 13.98 -1.45 9.33
CA LEU A 312 15.43 -1.37 9.09
C LEU A 312 16.24 -1.76 10.33
N LYS A 313 15.80 -2.79 11.09
CA LYS A 313 16.37 -3.15 12.40
C LYS A 313 17.89 -3.38 12.35
N ASP A 314 18.36 -4.22 11.42
CA ASP A 314 19.79 -4.54 11.33
C ASP A 314 20.64 -3.31 10.97
N GLU A 315 20.09 -2.41 10.17
CA GLU A 315 20.73 -1.14 9.83
C GLU A 315 20.79 -0.19 11.03
N ARG A 316 19.70 -0.07 11.80
CA ARG A 316 19.67 0.71 13.04
C ARG A 316 20.66 0.17 14.09
N VAL A 317 20.78 -1.15 14.22
CA VAL A 317 21.77 -1.77 15.12
C VAL A 317 23.19 -1.38 14.72
N ARG A 318 23.53 -1.45 13.42
CA ARG A 318 24.83 -0.97 12.93
C ARG A 318 25.01 0.53 13.13
N ALA A 319 23.98 1.32 12.84
CA ALA A 319 24.02 2.78 12.99
C ALA A 319 24.25 3.19 14.44
N SER A 320 23.68 2.49 15.43
CA SER A 320 23.83 2.82 16.85
C SER A 320 25.24 2.71 17.40
N SER A 321 26.15 1.98 16.74
CA SER A 321 27.56 1.93 17.13
C SER A 321 28.45 2.93 16.39
N LEU A 322 27.91 3.62 15.38
CA LEU A 322 28.65 4.52 14.50
C LEU A 322 28.23 5.99 14.64
N LEU A 323 26.95 6.25 14.88
CA LEU A 323 26.39 7.60 14.93
C LEU A 323 26.31 8.09 16.38
N PRO A 324 26.93 9.25 16.71
CA PRO A 324 26.82 9.83 18.04
C PRO A 324 25.44 10.48 18.26
N GLY A 325 25.04 10.61 19.53
CA GLY A 325 23.84 11.31 19.95
C GLY A 325 23.94 11.75 21.42
N PRO A 326 23.05 12.64 21.88
CA PRO A 326 22.99 13.02 23.28
C PRO A 326 22.52 11.85 24.16
N THR A 327 22.94 11.84 25.42
CA THR A 327 22.41 10.93 26.43
C THR A 327 21.34 11.66 27.24
N PRO A 328 20.10 11.15 27.32
CA PRO A 328 19.06 11.76 28.14
C PRO A 328 19.49 11.84 29.60
N GLN A 329 19.27 13.01 30.22
CA GLN A 329 19.39 13.21 31.66
C GLN A 329 18.16 13.97 32.13
N PHE A 330 17.25 13.26 32.79
CA PHE A 330 16.08 13.88 33.37
C PHE A 330 16.46 14.69 34.61
N THR A 331 16.03 15.95 34.63
CA THR A 331 16.15 16.86 35.78
C THR A 331 14.84 17.62 35.91
N GLY A 332 14.40 17.86 37.15
CA GLY A 332 13.15 18.57 37.45
C GLY A 332 12.06 17.68 38.04
N ASP A 333 10.84 18.21 38.04
CA ASP A 333 9.65 17.54 38.58
C ASP A 333 9.12 16.50 37.59
N LYS A 334 9.17 15.22 37.99
CA LYS A 334 8.69 14.10 37.20
C LYS A 334 7.19 14.22 36.91
N GLN A 335 6.37 14.57 37.91
CA GLN A 335 4.92 14.60 37.74
C GLN A 335 4.50 15.72 36.80
N ALA A 336 5.10 16.91 36.95
CA ALA A 336 4.85 18.03 36.05
C ALA A 336 5.20 17.67 34.59
N PHE A 337 6.32 16.95 34.37
CA PHE A 337 6.69 16.51 33.01
C PHE A 337 5.76 15.42 32.45
N VAL A 338 5.26 14.51 33.29
CA VAL A 338 4.24 13.52 32.89
C VAL A 338 2.94 14.22 32.49
N ASP A 339 2.53 15.25 33.21
CA ASP A 339 1.33 16.03 32.89
C ASP A 339 1.52 16.83 31.58
N ASP A 340 2.71 17.39 31.34
CA ASP A 340 3.09 18.00 30.04
C ASP A 340 3.01 17.00 28.89
N LEU A 341 3.47 15.75 29.11
CA LEU A 341 3.42 14.67 28.13
C LEU A 341 1.99 14.22 27.83
N GLU A 342 1.11 14.18 28.84
CA GLU A 342 -0.33 13.95 28.63
C GLU A 342 -0.93 14.99 27.69
N GLN A 343 -0.61 16.26 27.92
CA GLN A 343 -1.08 17.37 27.08
C GLN A 343 -0.50 17.29 25.66
N ALA A 344 0.78 16.95 25.52
CA ALA A 344 1.43 16.75 24.22
C ALA A 344 0.76 15.65 23.39
N LEU A 345 0.46 14.52 24.06
CA LEU A 345 -0.24 13.38 23.46
C LEU A 345 -1.65 13.77 23.03
N TYR A 346 -2.40 14.43 23.90
CA TYR A 346 -3.76 14.87 23.60
C TYR A 346 -3.81 15.90 22.46
N ALA A 347 -2.96 16.91 22.49
CA ALA A 347 -2.88 17.92 21.42
C ALA A 347 -2.52 17.31 20.07
N SER A 348 -1.52 16.43 20.04
CA SER A 348 -1.09 15.79 18.81
C SER A 348 -2.15 14.84 18.24
N LYS A 349 -2.90 14.16 19.12
CA LYS A 349 -4.08 13.37 18.74
C LYS A 349 -5.15 14.26 18.09
N ILE A 350 -5.46 15.43 18.65
CA ILE A 350 -6.38 16.40 18.03
C ILE A 350 -5.92 16.76 16.60
N ILE A 351 -4.63 17.01 16.40
CA ILE A 351 -4.08 17.32 15.07
C ILE A 351 -4.28 16.17 14.09
N SER A 352 -3.98 14.92 14.49
CA SER A 352 -4.18 13.73 13.65
C SER A 352 -5.61 13.62 13.14
N TYR A 353 -6.59 13.82 14.04
CA TYR A 353 -8.01 13.77 13.68
C TYR A 353 -8.42 14.98 12.82
N ALA A 354 -7.96 16.19 13.14
CA ALA A 354 -8.21 17.37 12.30
C ALA A 354 -7.74 17.13 10.85
N GLN A 355 -6.51 16.62 10.68
CA GLN A 355 -5.96 16.25 9.37
C GLN A 355 -6.77 15.15 8.68
N GLY A 356 -7.18 14.10 9.41
CA GLY A 356 -8.00 13.01 8.86
C GLY A 356 -9.38 13.49 8.36
N PHE A 357 -10.03 14.38 9.10
CA PHE A 357 -11.29 14.97 8.66
C PHE A 357 -11.11 15.97 7.50
N MET A 358 -10.04 16.76 7.47
CA MET A 358 -9.69 17.59 6.31
C MET A 358 -9.56 16.73 5.04
N LEU A 359 -8.88 15.58 5.15
CA LEU A 359 -8.73 14.64 4.04
C LEU A 359 -10.07 14.11 3.54
N MET A 360 -10.96 13.68 4.45
CA MET A 360 -12.30 13.23 4.06
C MET A 360 -13.14 14.33 3.41
N GLN A 361 -13.01 15.57 3.88
CA GLN A 361 -13.70 16.71 3.26
C GLN A 361 -13.20 16.97 1.84
N GLU A 362 -11.91 16.89 1.60
CA GLU A 362 -11.37 17.08 0.24
C GLU A 362 -11.76 15.93 -0.68
N ALA A 363 -11.73 14.69 -0.20
CA ALA A 363 -12.23 13.54 -0.95
C ALA A 363 -13.73 13.65 -1.28
N ALA A 364 -14.53 14.20 -0.37
CA ALA A 364 -15.95 14.46 -0.65
C ALA A 364 -16.13 15.43 -1.82
N LYS A 365 -15.29 16.47 -1.92
CA LYS A 365 -15.32 17.43 -3.04
C LYS A 365 -14.85 16.77 -4.34
N GLU A 366 -13.69 16.10 -4.32
CA GLU A 366 -13.08 15.48 -5.51
C GLU A 366 -13.99 14.40 -6.12
N TYR A 367 -14.58 13.55 -5.28
CA TYR A 367 -15.41 12.43 -5.74
C TYR A 367 -16.91 12.74 -5.79
N GLY A 368 -17.33 13.94 -5.40
CA GLY A 368 -18.74 14.33 -5.34
C GLY A 368 -19.57 13.54 -4.32
N TRP A 369 -18.94 12.99 -3.28
CA TRP A 369 -19.62 12.21 -2.25
C TRP A 369 -20.30 13.08 -1.21
N LYS A 370 -21.51 12.68 -0.80
CA LYS A 370 -22.23 13.30 0.33
C LYS A 370 -21.86 12.62 1.64
N LEU A 371 -20.72 12.98 2.21
CA LEU A 371 -20.28 12.42 3.49
C LEU A 371 -21.04 13.03 4.68
N ASN A 372 -21.61 12.17 5.52
CA ASN A 372 -22.20 12.57 6.79
C ASN A 372 -21.14 12.59 7.90
N LYS A 373 -20.46 13.73 8.09
CA LYS A 373 -19.36 13.86 9.08
C LYS A 373 -19.79 13.53 10.53
N PRO A 374 -20.96 14.00 11.03
CA PRO A 374 -21.47 13.55 12.34
C PRO A 374 -21.60 12.03 12.45
N SER A 375 -22.18 11.37 11.44
CA SER A 375 -22.33 9.91 11.45
C SER A 375 -20.97 9.20 11.36
N ILE A 376 -20.00 9.72 10.61
CA ILE A 376 -18.63 9.19 10.59
C ILE A 376 -18.00 9.20 11.98
N ALA A 377 -18.06 10.35 12.67
CA ALA A 377 -17.56 10.46 14.04
C ALA A 377 -18.30 9.50 14.99
N LEU A 378 -19.63 9.40 14.87
CA LEU A 378 -20.47 8.49 15.65
C LEU A 378 -20.04 7.02 15.46
N MET A 379 -19.86 6.57 14.22
CA MET A 379 -19.45 5.20 13.90
C MET A 379 -18.11 4.82 14.54
N TRP A 380 -17.24 5.78 14.81
CA TRP A 380 -15.95 5.52 15.46
C TRP A 380 -16.04 5.50 16.99
N ARG A 381 -17.11 6.02 17.61
CA ARG A 381 -17.25 6.12 19.09
C ARG A 381 -17.22 4.77 19.79
N GLY A 382 -17.63 3.69 19.12
CA GLY A 382 -17.69 2.35 19.68
C GLY A 382 -17.34 1.30 18.62
N GLY A 383 -17.00 0.09 19.08
CA GLY A 383 -16.75 -1.08 18.23
C GLY A 383 -15.46 -1.04 17.41
N CYS A 384 -14.88 0.13 17.14
CA CYS A 384 -13.61 0.26 16.40
C CYS A 384 -12.38 0.30 17.32
N ILE A 385 -11.17 0.26 16.73
CA ILE A 385 -9.91 0.30 17.50
C ILE A 385 -9.63 1.69 18.08
N ILE A 386 -9.96 2.75 17.34
CA ILE A 386 -9.73 4.15 17.76
C ILE A 386 -10.82 4.70 18.70
N ARG A 387 -11.71 3.84 19.20
CA ARG A 387 -12.82 4.24 20.08
C ARG A 387 -12.30 4.95 21.34
N SER A 388 -12.91 6.08 21.66
CA SER A 388 -12.46 6.97 22.72
C SER A 388 -13.55 7.96 23.12
N VAL A 389 -13.48 8.50 24.34
CA VAL A 389 -14.38 9.58 24.78
C VAL A 389 -14.26 10.82 23.89
N PHE A 390 -13.05 11.08 23.39
CA PHE A 390 -12.69 12.14 22.45
C PHE A 390 -13.57 12.21 21.19
N LEU A 391 -14.04 11.07 20.69
CA LEU A 391 -14.89 11.02 19.49
C LEU A 391 -16.30 11.59 19.72
N LYS A 392 -16.75 11.63 20.97
CA LYS A 392 -18.01 12.31 21.33
C LYS A 392 -17.90 13.80 21.06
N ASP A 393 -16.78 14.43 21.39
CA ASP A 393 -16.55 15.85 21.17
C ASP A 393 -16.49 16.20 19.68
N ILE A 394 -15.86 15.33 18.86
CA ILE A 394 -15.87 15.46 17.40
C ILE A 394 -17.30 15.37 16.85
N THR A 395 -18.08 14.40 17.36
CA THR A 395 -19.49 14.24 16.97
C THR A 395 -20.29 15.48 17.31
N ASN A 396 -20.09 16.04 18.51
CA ASN A 396 -20.76 17.26 18.97
C ASN A 396 -20.40 18.47 18.12
N ALA A 397 -19.12 18.66 17.78
CA ALA A 397 -18.65 19.77 16.95
C ALA A 397 -19.34 19.76 15.57
N TYR A 398 -19.39 18.61 14.90
CA TYR A 398 -20.08 18.50 13.61
C TYR A 398 -21.62 18.49 13.70
N ARG A 399 -22.20 18.08 14.82
CA ARG A 399 -23.66 18.24 15.05
C ARG A 399 -24.04 19.71 15.22
N GLN A 400 -23.19 20.50 15.89
CA GLN A 400 -23.40 21.94 16.07
C GLN A 400 -23.14 22.72 14.79
N ASN A 401 -22.09 22.37 14.05
CA ASN A 401 -21.75 22.96 12.76
C ASN A 401 -21.35 21.88 11.74
N PRO A 402 -22.30 21.36 10.93
CA PRO A 402 -22.01 20.36 9.89
C PRO A 402 -20.99 20.85 8.84
N ASP A 403 -20.95 22.16 8.59
CA ASP A 403 -20.08 22.82 7.62
C ASP A 403 -18.74 23.25 8.22
N LEU A 404 -18.41 22.80 9.43
CA LEU A 404 -17.12 23.07 10.07
C LEU A 404 -15.98 22.64 9.14
N GLU A 405 -15.15 23.61 8.74
CA GLU A 405 -14.02 23.41 7.84
C GLU A 405 -12.91 22.60 8.51
N ASN A 406 -12.61 22.93 9.77
CA ASN A 406 -11.56 22.27 10.53
C ASN A 406 -11.98 22.12 12.00
N LEU A 407 -11.67 20.97 12.59
CA LEU A 407 -11.92 20.72 14.02
C LEU A 407 -11.26 21.76 14.93
N LEU A 408 -10.12 22.33 14.53
CA LEU A 408 -9.42 23.35 15.31
C LEU A 408 -10.16 24.68 15.43
N PHE A 409 -11.21 24.91 14.64
CA PHE A 409 -12.06 26.09 14.73
C PHE A 409 -13.23 25.93 15.70
N ASP A 410 -13.52 24.70 16.11
CA ASP A 410 -14.50 24.47 17.16
C ASP A 410 -13.94 24.88 18.53
N LYS A 411 -14.81 25.44 19.36
CA LYS A 411 -14.45 26.05 20.65
C LYS A 411 -13.76 25.05 21.59
N PHE A 412 -14.24 23.81 21.66
CA PHE A 412 -13.70 22.81 22.58
C PHE A 412 -12.26 22.45 22.20
N PHE A 413 -12.00 22.17 20.93
CA PHE A 413 -10.65 21.82 20.47
C PHE A 413 -9.69 23.01 20.53
N ASN A 414 -10.19 24.23 20.29
CA ASN A 414 -9.40 25.45 20.43
C ASN A 414 -8.91 25.63 21.88
N GLU A 415 -9.81 25.51 22.86
CA GLU A 415 -9.49 25.62 24.29
C GLU A 415 -8.54 24.49 24.75
N ALA A 416 -8.77 23.25 24.28
CA ALA A 416 -7.90 22.11 24.55
C ALA A 416 -6.46 22.35 24.07
N ILE A 417 -6.28 22.80 22.82
CA ILE A 417 -4.96 23.11 22.27
C ILE A 417 -4.32 24.30 23.00
N ALA A 418 -5.10 25.35 23.30
CA ALA A 418 -4.60 26.52 24.01
C ALA A 418 -4.04 26.17 25.41
N LYS A 419 -4.67 25.22 26.10
CA LYS A 419 -4.18 24.66 27.36
C LYS A 419 -2.94 23.79 27.17
N ALA A 420 -2.94 22.94 26.15
CA ALA A 420 -1.92 21.91 25.97
C ALA A 420 -0.59 22.43 25.38
N GLN A 421 -0.62 23.52 24.60
CA GLN A 421 0.51 23.97 23.78
C GLN A 421 1.82 24.22 24.54
N ASN A 422 1.79 24.62 25.80
CA ASN A 422 3.01 24.86 26.58
C ASN A 422 3.73 23.54 26.92
N GLY A 423 3.02 22.59 27.51
CA GLY A 423 3.55 21.26 27.80
C GLY A 423 3.95 20.52 26.53
N TRP A 424 3.16 20.67 25.47
CA TRP A 424 3.46 20.12 24.16
C TRP A 424 4.79 20.62 23.58
N ARG A 425 5.04 21.93 23.61
CA ARG A 425 6.31 22.52 23.16
C ARG A 425 7.48 22.07 24.03
N ASN A 426 7.28 21.97 25.35
CA ASN A 426 8.29 21.46 26.26
C ASN A 426 8.70 20.03 25.90
N VAL A 427 7.73 19.14 25.69
CA VAL A 427 7.94 17.74 25.32
C VAL A 427 8.68 17.60 24.00
N VAL A 428 8.25 18.31 22.94
CA VAL A 428 8.93 18.26 21.63
C VAL A 428 10.37 18.77 21.75
N SER A 429 10.58 19.87 22.49
CA SER A 429 11.92 20.43 22.72
C SER A 429 12.82 19.46 23.48
N LYS A 430 12.31 18.81 24.53
CA LYS A 430 13.05 17.80 25.29
C LYS A 430 13.36 16.56 24.45
N GLY A 431 12.41 16.09 23.64
CA GLY A 431 12.64 14.98 22.71
C GLY A 431 13.85 15.26 21.80
N ALA A 432 13.89 16.45 21.18
CA ALA A 432 15.02 16.87 20.36
C ALA A 432 16.34 16.97 21.15
N LEU A 433 16.34 17.63 22.31
CA LEU A 433 17.53 17.81 23.16
C LEU A 433 18.08 16.49 23.71
N TRP A 434 17.21 15.52 24.00
CA TRP A 434 17.56 14.20 24.52
C TRP A 434 17.86 13.19 23.41
N GLY A 435 17.67 13.53 22.13
CA GLY A 435 17.85 12.59 21.03
C GLY A 435 16.83 11.45 21.02
N ILE A 436 15.63 11.69 21.56
CA ILE A 436 14.51 10.75 21.51
C ILE A 436 13.64 11.12 20.31
N PRO A 437 13.46 10.22 19.33
CA PRO A 437 12.70 10.51 18.12
C PRO A 437 11.22 10.68 18.44
N THR A 438 10.68 11.85 18.10
CA THR A 438 9.28 12.20 18.29
C THR A 438 8.62 12.67 16.98
N PRO A 439 8.67 11.87 15.90
CA PRO A 439 8.21 12.31 14.59
C PRO A 439 6.73 12.73 14.58
N ALA A 440 5.85 12.00 15.26
CA ALA A 440 4.43 12.33 15.34
C ALA A 440 4.16 13.58 16.21
N PHE A 441 4.78 13.71 17.39
CA PHE A 441 4.63 14.95 18.18
C PHE A 441 5.20 16.18 17.45
N SER A 442 6.37 16.03 16.82
CA SER A 442 7.05 17.13 16.14
C SER A 442 6.29 17.61 14.90
N THR A 443 5.77 16.68 14.09
CA THR A 443 5.00 17.05 12.89
C THR A 443 3.64 17.62 13.23
N ALA A 444 2.98 17.16 14.30
CA ALA A 444 1.73 17.76 14.74
C ALA A 444 1.93 19.20 15.21
N LEU A 445 3.01 19.48 15.96
CA LEU A 445 3.31 20.85 16.41
C LEU A 445 3.66 21.76 15.22
N SER A 446 4.46 21.24 14.28
CA SER A 446 4.82 21.94 13.05
C SER A 446 3.59 22.24 12.19
N PHE A 447 2.66 21.30 12.06
CA PHE A 447 1.39 21.52 11.37
C PHE A 447 0.55 22.58 12.09
N TYR A 448 0.41 22.50 13.41
CA TYR A 448 -0.38 23.48 14.17
C TYR A 448 0.17 24.91 13.99
N ASP A 449 1.49 25.09 14.16
CA ASP A 449 2.15 26.37 13.95
C ASP A 449 2.08 26.84 12.50
N GLY A 450 2.18 25.92 11.53
CA GLY A 450 2.00 26.22 10.11
C GLY A 450 0.58 26.68 9.79
N TYR A 451 -0.44 25.97 10.30
CA TYR A 451 -1.85 26.21 10.00
C TYR A 451 -2.36 27.53 10.59
N ARG A 452 -1.88 27.92 11.78
CA ARG A 452 -2.27 29.20 12.41
C ARG A 452 -1.48 30.41 11.91
N THR A 453 -0.48 30.22 11.05
CA THR A 453 0.37 31.30 10.56
C THR A 453 -0.24 31.92 9.30
N ARG A 454 -0.62 33.20 9.38
CA ARG A 454 -1.19 33.94 8.23
C ARG A 454 -0.27 33.95 7.01
N ASP A 455 1.03 34.20 7.25
CA ASP A 455 2.04 34.37 6.19
C ASP A 455 3.16 33.34 6.35
N LEU A 456 3.11 32.27 5.56
CA LEU A 456 4.16 31.24 5.53
C LEU A 456 5.32 31.61 4.60
N PRO A 457 6.51 31.02 4.79
CA PRO A 457 7.67 31.27 3.93
C PRO A 457 7.55 30.70 2.50
N ALA A 458 6.36 30.22 2.11
CA ALA A 458 6.08 29.73 0.76
C ALA A 458 6.20 30.83 -0.31
N ASN A 459 6.19 32.11 0.07
CA ASN A 459 6.53 33.22 -0.82
C ASN A 459 7.96 33.11 -1.39
N LEU A 460 8.94 32.71 -0.58
CA LEU A 460 10.31 32.47 -1.06
C LEU A 460 10.36 31.25 -1.99
N LEU A 461 9.62 30.19 -1.66
CA LEU A 461 9.50 29.00 -2.52
C LEU A 461 8.92 29.39 -3.90
N GLN A 462 7.89 30.23 -3.94
CA GLN A 462 7.35 30.77 -5.20
C GLN A 462 8.37 31.61 -5.96
N ALA A 463 9.07 32.52 -5.29
CA ALA A 463 10.12 33.34 -5.90
C ALA A 463 11.26 32.48 -6.49
N GLN A 464 11.70 31.44 -5.79
CA GLN A 464 12.70 30.49 -6.29
C GLN A 464 12.20 29.77 -7.55
N ARG A 465 10.97 29.24 -7.53
CA ARG A 465 10.35 28.57 -8.69
C ARG A 465 10.24 29.49 -9.89
N ASP A 466 9.84 30.74 -9.69
CA ASP A 466 9.80 31.73 -10.76
C ASP A 466 11.20 32.10 -11.27
N TYR A 467 12.18 32.20 -10.37
CA TYR A 467 13.58 32.50 -10.69
C TYR A 467 14.19 31.47 -11.64
N PHE A 468 14.19 30.18 -11.26
CA PHE A 468 14.88 29.16 -12.06
C PHE A 468 14.03 28.57 -13.18
N GLY A 469 12.71 28.68 -13.09
CA GLY A 469 11.78 27.93 -13.94
C GLY A 469 10.64 28.75 -14.55
N ALA A 470 10.59 30.06 -14.34
CA ALA A 470 9.52 30.94 -14.83
C ALA A 470 8.10 30.42 -14.50
N HIS A 471 7.96 29.77 -13.33
CA HIS A 471 6.71 29.13 -12.89
C HIS A 471 5.64 30.12 -12.45
N THR A 472 5.90 31.43 -12.52
CA THR A 472 5.03 32.52 -12.08
C THR A 472 4.70 32.50 -10.59
N PHE A 473 4.14 33.59 -10.09
CA PHE A 473 3.59 33.71 -8.73
C PHE A 473 2.41 34.69 -8.72
N ARG A 474 1.67 34.77 -7.61
CA ARG A 474 0.63 35.78 -7.39
C ARG A 474 1.04 36.76 -6.30
N VAL A 475 0.70 38.02 -6.47
CA VAL A 475 0.92 39.07 -5.45
C VAL A 475 -0.15 38.98 -4.36
N LYS A 476 0.18 39.43 -3.16
CA LYS A 476 -0.83 39.60 -2.11
C LYS A 476 -1.77 40.76 -2.46
N PRO A 477 -3.09 40.66 -2.17
CA PRO A 477 -4.05 41.73 -2.45
C PRO A 477 -3.62 43.09 -1.91
N GLU A 478 -3.11 43.14 -0.68
CA GLU A 478 -2.65 44.38 -0.02
C GLU A 478 -1.37 44.99 -0.63
N HIS A 479 -0.70 44.28 -1.54
CA HIS A 479 0.49 44.73 -2.25
C HIS A 479 0.29 44.86 -3.77
N ALA A 480 -0.94 44.68 -4.24
CA ALA A 480 -1.26 44.80 -5.65
C ALA A 480 -1.04 46.23 -6.17
N ASN A 481 -0.52 46.35 -7.38
CA ASN A 481 -0.29 47.62 -8.08
C ASN A 481 -0.32 47.41 -9.61
N GLU A 482 -0.03 48.46 -10.38
CA GLU A 482 -0.05 48.40 -11.85
C GLU A 482 0.94 47.37 -12.43
N THR A 483 2.11 47.20 -11.81
CA THR A 483 3.11 46.22 -12.24
C THR A 483 2.77 44.80 -11.80
N TYR A 484 2.20 44.67 -10.60
CA TYR A 484 1.84 43.40 -9.98
C TYR A 484 0.34 43.41 -9.63
N PRO A 485 -0.55 43.13 -10.59
CA PRO A 485 -1.99 43.17 -10.36
C PRO A 485 -2.48 41.96 -9.55
N GLU A 486 -3.51 42.18 -8.73
CA GLU A 486 -4.16 41.12 -7.94
C GLU A 486 -4.75 40.04 -8.85
N GLY A 487 -4.66 38.78 -8.41
CA GLY A 487 -5.30 37.65 -9.07
C GLY A 487 -4.65 37.20 -10.39
N LYS A 488 -3.59 37.85 -10.86
CA LYS A 488 -2.85 37.46 -12.07
C LYS A 488 -1.57 36.70 -11.74
N ASP A 489 -1.21 35.80 -12.65
CA ASP A 489 0.06 35.09 -12.61
C ASP A 489 1.16 36.01 -13.17
N ILE A 490 2.17 36.27 -12.36
CA ILE A 490 3.23 37.25 -12.58
C ILE A 490 4.55 36.51 -12.76
N HIS A 491 5.33 36.89 -13.76
CA HIS A 491 6.72 36.48 -13.91
C HIS A 491 7.65 37.69 -13.74
N VAL A 492 8.74 37.53 -12.99
CA VAL A 492 9.79 38.53 -12.85
C VAL A 492 11.06 38.07 -13.57
N ASN A 493 11.68 38.95 -14.35
CA ASN A 493 13.01 38.69 -14.90
C ASN A 493 14.08 38.91 -13.83
N TRP A 494 14.28 37.91 -12.98
CA TRP A 494 15.16 38.00 -11.81
C TRP A 494 16.63 38.22 -12.15
N THR A 495 17.09 37.81 -13.33
CA THR A 495 18.51 37.87 -13.72
C THR A 495 18.88 39.13 -14.48
N GLY A 496 17.88 39.88 -14.98
CA GLY A 496 18.08 40.98 -15.93
C GLY A 496 18.71 40.53 -17.27
N ARG A 497 18.87 39.22 -17.49
CA ARG A 497 19.50 38.60 -18.66
C ARG A 497 18.52 37.71 -19.43
N GLY A 498 17.35 37.39 -18.87
CA GLY A 498 16.24 36.84 -19.63
C GLY A 498 15.75 37.90 -20.62
N GLY A 499 15.49 37.52 -21.88
CA GLY A 499 14.97 38.47 -22.87
C GLY A 499 13.63 39.07 -22.42
N GLN A 500 13.30 40.28 -22.91
CA GLN A 500 11.94 40.88 -22.86
C GLN A 500 10.92 40.09 -23.72
N GLY A 501 11.13 38.79 -23.90
CA GLY A 501 10.06 37.95 -24.37
C GLY A 501 9.02 37.97 -23.28
N MET A 502 7.77 38.29 -23.64
CA MET A 502 6.63 37.70 -22.95
C MET A 502 7.05 36.28 -22.57
N ALA A 503 6.86 35.89 -21.32
CA ALA A 503 6.64 34.48 -21.05
C ALA A 503 5.42 34.13 -21.90
N GLY A 504 5.64 33.85 -23.19
CA GLY A 504 4.66 33.27 -24.08
C GLY A 504 4.26 32.05 -23.29
N ALA A 505 3.01 32.07 -22.82
CA ALA A 505 2.44 31.16 -21.85
C ALA A 505 3.24 29.87 -21.93
N MET A 506 3.99 29.51 -20.88
CA MET A 506 4.81 28.31 -20.93
C MET A 506 3.81 27.17 -21.05
N VAL A 507 3.48 26.87 -22.30
CA VAL A 507 2.45 25.94 -22.68
C VAL A 507 3.00 24.63 -22.14
N PRO A 508 2.30 23.96 -21.21
CA PRO A 508 2.75 22.66 -20.71
C PRO A 508 3.20 21.82 -21.91
N LEU A 509 4.33 21.10 -21.81
CA LEU A 509 4.88 20.39 -22.96
C LEU A 509 3.80 19.54 -23.67
N GLU A 510 2.84 19.01 -22.92
CA GLU A 510 1.64 18.34 -23.44
C GLU A 510 0.76 19.21 -24.35
N VAL A 511 0.50 20.46 -23.96
CA VAL A 511 -0.29 21.42 -24.74
C VAL A 511 0.52 21.92 -25.95
N ALA A 512 1.85 22.07 -25.80
CA ALA A 512 2.74 22.47 -26.90
C ALA A 512 2.87 21.36 -27.94
N LEU A 513 2.96 20.11 -27.49
CA LEU A 513 2.94 18.93 -28.34
C LEU A 513 1.59 18.73 -29.01
N SER A 514 0.48 18.99 -28.31
CA SER A 514 -0.86 18.91 -28.88
C SER A 514 -1.06 19.94 -29.99
N GLY A 515 -0.59 21.18 -29.79
CA GLY A 515 -0.63 22.23 -30.82
C GLY A 515 0.35 22.02 -31.98
N ALA A 516 1.34 21.14 -31.82
CA ALA A 516 2.33 20.81 -32.85
C ALA A 516 1.97 19.54 -33.65
N ILE A 517 0.81 18.91 -33.42
CA ILE A 517 0.39 17.74 -34.21
C ILE A 517 0.30 18.11 -35.69
N GLY A 518 0.86 17.28 -36.56
CA GLY A 518 0.99 17.51 -38.00
C GLY A 518 2.16 18.39 -38.42
N ALA A 519 2.83 19.08 -37.48
CA ALA A 519 4.04 19.84 -37.75
C ALA A 519 5.27 18.92 -37.87
N ARG A 520 6.29 19.37 -38.61
CA ARG A 520 7.60 18.72 -38.61
C ARG A 520 8.38 19.23 -37.40
N VAL A 521 8.84 18.31 -36.56
CA VAL A 521 9.51 18.62 -35.29
C VAL A 521 10.83 17.87 -35.17
N ARG A 522 11.74 18.45 -34.38
CA ARG A 522 12.97 17.82 -33.90
C ARG A 522 12.83 17.64 -32.39
N ILE A 523 12.92 16.40 -31.92
CA ILE A 523 12.85 16.03 -30.51
C ILE A 523 14.21 15.49 -30.05
N THR A 524 14.71 15.99 -28.93
CA THR A 524 15.92 15.44 -28.27
C THR A 524 15.50 14.68 -27.02
N THR A 525 16.00 13.45 -26.84
CA THR A 525 15.62 12.59 -25.70
C THR A 525 16.70 12.47 -24.62
N ALA A 526 16.31 12.13 -23.37
CA ALA A 526 17.20 11.75 -22.26
C ALA A 526 16.93 10.30 -21.80
N PRO A 527 17.89 9.59 -21.14
CA PRO A 527 19.25 10.02 -20.75
C PRO A 527 20.30 9.91 -21.86
N VAL A 528 19.97 9.23 -22.96
CA VAL A 528 20.81 9.17 -24.17
C VAL A 528 20.32 10.24 -25.13
N SER A 529 21.14 11.27 -25.35
CA SER A 529 20.84 12.40 -26.24
C SER A 529 20.72 11.94 -27.69
N THR A 530 19.53 11.50 -28.05
CA THR A 530 19.18 11.08 -29.40
C THR A 530 18.26 12.14 -29.99
N THR A 531 18.64 12.68 -31.13
CA THR A 531 17.82 13.63 -31.88
C THR A 531 16.99 12.86 -32.90
N ILE A 532 15.68 13.05 -32.88
CA ILE A 532 14.72 12.41 -33.77
C ILE A 532 13.95 13.51 -34.49
N GLU A 533 13.99 13.48 -35.83
CA GLU A 533 13.26 14.42 -36.68
C GLU A 533 12.15 13.69 -37.42
N GLY A 534 11.00 14.34 -37.53
CA GLY A 534 9.87 13.81 -38.29
C GLY A 534 8.60 14.60 -38.07
N THR A 535 7.49 14.11 -38.62
CA THR A 535 6.17 14.72 -38.45
C THR A 535 5.55 14.20 -37.15
N LEU A 536 5.13 15.12 -36.26
CA LEU A 536 4.46 14.74 -35.02
C LEU A 536 3.07 14.20 -35.35
N PHE A 537 2.84 12.91 -35.11
CA PHE A 537 1.59 12.25 -35.45
C PHE A 537 0.56 12.35 -34.32
N THR A 538 1.00 12.20 -33.07
CA THR A 538 0.13 12.38 -31.90
C THR A 538 0.94 12.69 -30.65
N ALA A 539 0.28 13.35 -29.70
CA ALA A 539 0.75 13.55 -28.33
C ALA A 539 -0.43 13.25 -27.40
N CYS A 540 -0.30 12.21 -26.59
CA CYS A 540 -1.38 11.76 -25.72
C CYS A 540 -1.02 12.04 -24.26
N PRO A 541 -1.70 13.00 -23.60
CA PRO A 541 -1.43 13.30 -22.19
C PRO A 541 -1.84 12.14 -21.26
N ILE A 542 -2.86 11.36 -21.63
CA ILE A 542 -3.34 10.22 -20.83
C ILE A 542 -2.31 9.08 -20.80
N THR A 543 -1.72 8.75 -21.94
CA THR A 543 -0.72 7.66 -22.03
C THR A 543 0.71 8.16 -21.83
N ASN A 544 0.92 9.47 -21.78
CA ASN A 544 2.22 10.13 -21.63
C ASN A 544 3.22 9.81 -22.76
N LEU A 545 2.72 9.68 -24.00
CA LEU A 545 3.48 9.27 -25.19
C LEU A 545 3.30 10.24 -26.36
N VAL A 546 4.33 10.38 -27.18
CA VAL A 546 4.27 10.98 -28.52
C VAL A 546 4.64 9.96 -29.59
N ALA A 547 4.05 10.09 -30.77
CA ALA A 547 4.45 9.34 -31.96
C ALA A 547 4.98 10.29 -33.02
N ILE A 548 6.20 10.03 -33.53
CA ILE A 548 6.81 10.79 -34.63
C ILE A 548 6.95 9.86 -35.84
N ASN A 549 6.43 10.28 -37.00
CA ASN A 549 6.71 9.62 -38.27
C ASN A 549 8.03 10.16 -38.83
N THR A 550 9.05 9.31 -38.93
CA THR A 550 10.41 9.71 -39.35
C THR A 550 10.63 9.69 -40.88
N ALA A 551 9.57 9.60 -41.68
CA ALA A 551 9.68 9.63 -43.14
C ALA A 551 10.32 10.94 -43.66
N ALA A 552 11.14 10.82 -44.69
CA ALA A 552 11.89 11.95 -45.27
C ALA A 552 10.98 12.94 -46.04
N ASP A 553 9.85 12.49 -46.58
CA ASP A 553 8.94 13.30 -47.38
C ASP A 553 7.81 13.95 -46.57
N THR A 554 7.38 15.13 -47.03
CA THR A 554 6.23 15.89 -46.48
C THR A 554 4.86 15.29 -46.84
N LYS A 555 4.84 14.25 -47.69
CA LYS A 555 3.62 13.50 -48.02
C LYS A 555 3.39 12.44 -46.95
N GLN A 556 2.15 12.33 -46.46
CA GLN A 556 1.69 11.28 -45.55
C GLN A 556 1.85 9.90 -46.21
N THR A 557 3.05 9.35 -46.17
CA THR A 557 3.39 8.00 -46.61
C THR A 557 3.50 7.08 -45.40
N ALA A 558 3.32 5.77 -45.63
CA ALA A 558 3.61 4.72 -44.66
C ALA A 558 5.08 4.84 -44.20
N GLY A 559 5.30 5.41 -43.02
CA GLY A 559 6.62 5.65 -42.44
C GLY A 559 6.80 4.95 -41.11
N ASP A 560 8.05 4.83 -40.68
CA ASP A 560 8.40 4.30 -39.36
C ASP A 560 7.98 5.29 -38.27
N TYR A 561 7.19 4.81 -37.31
CA TYR A 561 6.78 5.60 -36.15
C TYR A 561 7.71 5.33 -34.97
N ARG A 562 8.28 6.39 -34.39
CA ARG A 562 8.94 6.35 -33.09
C ARG A 562 8.00 6.81 -32.00
N ILE A 563 7.77 5.92 -31.03
CA ILE A 563 7.02 6.22 -29.81
C ILE A 563 8.00 6.66 -28.73
N ILE A 564 7.79 7.85 -28.18
CA ILE A 564 8.67 8.47 -27.19
C ILE A 564 7.82 8.87 -25.97
N PRO A 565 8.19 8.47 -24.74
CA PRO A 565 7.56 9.01 -23.54
C PRO A 565 7.81 10.52 -23.43
N ILE A 566 6.77 11.31 -23.15
CA ILE A 566 6.92 12.77 -23.01
C ILE A 566 7.94 13.10 -21.91
N SER A 567 7.99 12.31 -20.84
CA SER A 567 8.97 12.43 -19.75
C SER A 567 10.43 12.25 -20.18
N ARG A 568 10.70 11.70 -21.37
CA ARG A 568 12.05 11.58 -21.94
C ARG A 568 12.41 12.69 -22.90
N ILE A 569 11.47 13.57 -23.25
CA ILE A 569 11.72 14.70 -24.17
C ILE A 569 12.43 15.80 -23.40
N GLN A 570 13.68 16.06 -23.77
CA GLN A 570 14.49 17.14 -23.20
C GLN A 570 14.22 18.47 -23.90
N SER A 571 14.04 18.44 -25.23
CA SER A 571 13.71 19.63 -26.01
C SER A 571 12.87 19.26 -27.24
N LEU A 572 12.01 20.20 -27.64
CA LEU A 572 11.18 20.16 -28.83
C LEU A 572 11.48 21.42 -29.65
N GLN A 573 11.83 21.25 -30.92
CA GLN A 573 12.00 22.34 -31.87
C GLN A 573 11.04 22.14 -33.05
N LEU A 574 10.21 23.14 -33.34
CA LEU A 574 9.34 23.15 -34.50
C LEU A 574 10.17 23.50 -35.75
N LEU A 575 10.15 22.66 -36.78
CA LEU A 575 10.90 22.85 -38.03
C LEU A 575 10.01 23.42 -39.14
N SER A 576 8.75 22.98 -39.24
CA SER A 576 7.76 23.53 -40.17
C SER A 576 6.33 23.28 -39.67
N LEU A 577 5.42 24.20 -39.96
CA LEU A 577 3.99 24.04 -39.65
C LEU A 577 3.34 22.98 -40.55
N ALA A 578 2.20 22.46 -40.11
CA ALA A 578 1.39 21.53 -40.90
C ALA A 578 0.91 22.20 -42.20
N PRO A 579 0.78 21.47 -43.33
CA PRO A 579 0.21 22.01 -44.56
C PRO A 579 -1.27 22.44 -44.36
N SER A 580 -1.47 23.75 -44.19
CA SER A 580 -2.74 24.51 -44.16
C SER A 580 -3.89 24.02 -43.27
N SER A 581 -4.21 24.81 -42.24
CA SER A 581 -5.58 25.09 -41.80
C SER A 581 -5.78 26.62 -41.77
N ASN A 582 -6.36 27.18 -42.84
CA ASN A 582 -6.84 28.56 -42.87
C ASN A 582 -8.17 28.67 -42.09
N SER A 583 -8.10 28.66 -40.76
CA SER A 583 -9.25 29.01 -39.90
C SER A 583 -8.79 29.93 -38.77
N ALA A 584 -9.54 31.00 -38.52
CA ALA A 584 -9.34 31.92 -37.40
C ALA A 584 -9.71 31.30 -36.03
N GLU A 585 -10.07 30.02 -36.02
CA GLU A 585 -10.28 29.17 -34.86
C GLU A 585 -9.24 28.06 -34.96
N GLY A 586 -8.44 27.86 -33.89
CA GLY A 586 -7.32 26.92 -33.87
C GLY A 586 -7.70 25.47 -34.24
N PRO A 587 -6.71 24.60 -34.52
CA PRO A 587 -6.97 23.27 -35.06
C PRO A 587 -7.82 22.42 -34.10
N SER A 588 -8.95 21.91 -34.60
CA SER A 588 -9.80 20.92 -33.95
C SER A 588 -9.14 19.54 -34.01
N PHE A 589 -9.29 18.75 -32.94
CA PHE A 589 -8.79 17.36 -32.85
C PHE A 589 -9.30 16.45 -34.00
N ALA A 590 -10.39 16.83 -34.66
CA ALA A 590 -10.99 16.07 -35.76
C ALA A 590 -10.24 16.22 -37.10
N ASP A 591 -9.51 17.32 -37.32
CA ASP A 591 -8.95 17.66 -38.65
C ASP A 591 -7.49 17.21 -38.83
N ALA A 592 -6.85 16.71 -37.77
CA ALA A 592 -5.41 16.40 -37.72
C ALA A 592 -5.10 14.90 -37.81
N VAL A 593 -5.82 14.12 -38.62
CA VAL A 593 -5.56 12.67 -38.75
C VAL A 593 -4.94 12.35 -40.12
N PRO A 594 -3.63 12.05 -40.19
CA PRO A 594 -3.05 11.37 -41.35
C PRO A 594 -3.64 9.97 -41.50
N PRO A 595 -3.84 9.46 -42.72
CA PRO A 595 -4.38 8.13 -42.96
C PRO A 595 -3.48 7.05 -42.34
N VAL A 596 -4.03 6.29 -41.39
CA VAL A 596 -3.37 5.11 -40.81
C VAL A 596 -3.48 3.96 -41.82
N HIS A 597 -2.36 3.54 -42.40
CA HIS A 597 -2.33 2.40 -43.32
C HIS A 597 -2.57 1.07 -42.60
N ALA A 598 -3.09 0.08 -43.33
CA ALA A 598 -3.42 -1.24 -42.79
C ALA A 598 -2.19 -1.94 -42.18
N LEU A 599 -2.37 -2.52 -40.99
CA LEU A 599 -1.36 -3.24 -40.22
C LEU A 599 -0.98 -4.56 -40.93
N ASP A 600 0.32 -4.83 -41.14
CA ASP A 600 0.77 -6.13 -41.65
C ASP A 600 0.71 -7.21 -40.55
N ILE A 601 -0.45 -7.86 -40.47
CA ILE A 601 -0.74 -8.92 -39.49
C ILE A 601 0.20 -10.13 -39.67
N ARG A 602 0.72 -10.37 -40.89
CA ARG A 602 1.61 -11.53 -41.13
C ARG A 602 2.97 -11.31 -40.48
N ALA A 603 3.54 -10.11 -40.64
CA ALA A 603 4.80 -9.75 -39.99
C ALA A 603 4.67 -9.80 -38.44
N LEU A 604 3.53 -9.36 -37.90
CA LEU A 604 3.25 -9.41 -36.47
C LEU A 604 3.21 -10.83 -35.93
N LYS A 605 2.47 -11.73 -36.58
CA LYS A 605 2.39 -13.15 -36.20
C LYS A 605 3.76 -13.84 -36.30
N ALA A 606 4.58 -13.49 -37.27
CA ALA A 606 5.93 -14.04 -37.40
C ALA A 606 6.84 -13.62 -36.22
N ARG A 607 6.73 -12.37 -35.74
CA ARG A 607 7.48 -11.90 -34.55
C ARG A 607 7.01 -12.57 -33.27
N GLU A 608 5.70 -12.72 -33.11
CA GLU A 608 5.11 -13.46 -31.98
C GLU A 608 5.61 -14.90 -31.92
N ALA A 609 5.52 -15.63 -33.05
CA ALA A 609 6.01 -17.00 -33.14
C ALA A 609 7.50 -17.12 -32.79
N ASN A 610 8.33 -16.18 -33.25
CA ASN A 610 9.75 -16.13 -32.90
C ASN A 610 10.00 -15.87 -31.41
N ALA A 611 9.23 -14.97 -30.79
CA ALA A 611 9.34 -14.67 -29.37
C ALA A 611 8.92 -15.86 -28.50
N VAL A 612 7.81 -16.52 -28.85
CA VAL A 612 7.34 -17.75 -28.18
C VAL A 612 8.37 -18.87 -28.33
N GLY A 613 8.95 -19.06 -29.52
CA GLY A 613 10.00 -20.04 -29.75
C GLY A 613 11.23 -19.84 -28.85
N LYS A 614 11.72 -18.59 -28.72
CA LYS A 614 12.85 -18.28 -27.81
C LYS A 614 12.55 -18.55 -26.34
N LEU A 615 11.32 -18.32 -25.89
CA LEU A 615 10.90 -18.61 -24.52
C LEU A 615 10.84 -20.11 -24.27
N GLN A 616 10.29 -20.87 -25.23
CA GLN A 616 10.23 -22.34 -25.16
C GLN A 616 11.64 -22.96 -25.15
N GLU A 617 12.57 -22.45 -25.95
CA GLU A 617 13.99 -22.86 -25.92
C GLU A 617 14.66 -22.55 -24.56
N GLY A 618 14.30 -21.44 -23.93
CA GLY A 618 14.79 -21.08 -22.59
C GLY A 618 14.27 -22.00 -21.50
N GLU A 619 12.97 -22.35 -21.54
CA GLU A 619 12.37 -23.30 -20.59
C GLU A 619 12.93 -24.72 -20.76
N ALA A 620 13.15 -25.18 -21.99
CA ALA A 620 13.69 -26.51 -22.28
C ALA A 620 15.11 -26.74 -21.73
N LYS A 621 15.88 -25.67 -21.52
CA LYS A 621 17.24 -25.73 -20.95
C LYS A 621 17.25 -25.79 -19.42
N ARG A 622 16.12 -25.55 -18.75
CA ARG A 622 16.04 -25.50 -17.29
C ARG A 622 15.60 -26.84 -16.70
N GLY A 623 16.46 -27.45 -15.90
CA GLY A 623 16.17 -28.70 -15.22
C GLY A 623 15.11 -28.49 -14.12
N LYS A 624 14.08 -29.34 -14.11
CA LYS A 624 13.00 -29.29 -13.11
C LYS A 624 13.32 -30.27 -11.98
N GLY A 625 13.46 -29.75 -10.75
CA GLY A 625 13.73 -30.58 -9.56
C GLY A 625 15.17 -31.08 -9.43
N VAL A 626 16.13 -30.49 -10.16
CA VAL A 626 17.56 -30.86 -10.13
C VAL A 626 18.38 -29.87 -9.31
N THR A 627 19.57 -30.30 -8.86
CA THR A 627 20.49 -29.46 -8.08
C THR A 627 21.17 -28.40 -8.97
N ARG A 628 21.72 -27.35 -8.36
CA ARG A 628 22.52 -26.33 -9.08
C ARG A 628 23.72 -26.95 -9.80
N GLU A 629 24.34 -27.96 -9.19
CA GLU A 629 25.45 -28.71 -9.80
C GLU A 629 25.01 -29.45 -11.06
N ALA A 630 23.83 -30.07 -11.05
CA ALA A 630 23.27 -30.73 -12.22
C ALA A 630 22.98 -29.75 -13.38
N GLN A 631 22.47 -28.55 -13.06
CA GLN A 631 22.26 -27.50 -14.07
C GLN A 631 23.59 -26.99 -14.65
N ASP A 632 24.62 -26.80 -13.82
CA ASP A 632 25.95 -26.38 -14.30
C ASP A 632 26.57 -27.43 -15.24
N ILE A 633 26.40 -28.73 -14.94
CA ILE A 633 26.83 -29.83 -15.82
C ILE A 633 26.06 -29.80 -17.14
N PHE A 634 24.74 -29.63 -17.09
CA PHE A 634 23.89 -29.50 -18.28
C PHE A 634 24.31 -28.33 -19.18
N ASP A 635 24.56 -27.16 -18.59
CA ASP A 635 24.96 -25.96 -19.31
C ASP A 635 26.34 -26.13 -19.95
N ALA A 636 27.26 -26.85 -19.30
CA ALA A 636 28.58 -27.15 -19.83
C ALA A 636 28.51 -28.07 -21.07
N PHE A 637 27.69 -29.13 -21.00
CA PHE A 637 27.45 -30.01 -22.15
C PHE A 637 26.75 -29.27 -23.30
N SER A 638 25.74 -28.47 -23.00
CA SER A 638 24.96 -27.71 -23.99
C SER A 638 25.77 -26.71 -24.82
N ARG A 639 26.97 -26.33 -24.37
CA ARG A 639 27.89 -25.46 -25.14
C ARG A 639 28.62 -26.18 -26.27
N THR A 640 28.75 -27.50 -26.18
CA THR A 640 29.63 -28.28 -27.07
C THR A 640 28.91 -29.44 -27.73
N MET A 641 27.80 -29.91 -27.16
CA MET A 641 27.03 -31.06 -27.66
C MET A 641 25.52 -30.81 -27.50
N PRO A 642 24.69 -31.34 -28.41
CA PRO A 642 23.24 -31.37 -28.23
C PRO A 642 22.90 -32.02 -26.90
N THR A 643 22.17 -31.32 -26.05
CA THR A 643 21.89 -31.77 -24.69
C THR A 643 20.45 -31.43 -24.32
N ARG A 644 19.75 -32.37 -23.70
CA ARG A 644 18.36 -32.17 -23.24
C ARG A 644 18.12 -32.85 -21.91
N TRP A 645 17.14 -32.33 -21.18
CA TRP A 645 16.65 -32.97 -19.97
C TRP A 645 15.71 -34.13 -20.33
N ASP A 646 15.81 -35.22 -19.57
CA ASP A 646 14.84 -36.31 -19.55
C ASP A 646 14.51 -36.61 -18.08
N GLY A 647 13.41 -36.02 -17.59
CA GLY A 647 13.14 -35.94 -16.15
C GLY A 647 14.31 -35.25 -15.41
N PRO A 648 14.87 -35.87 -14.35
CA PRO A 648 16.06 -35.35 -13.68
C PRO A 648 17.38 -35.73 -14.39
N SER A 649 17.37 -36.54 -15.44
CA SER A 649 18.58 -37.02 -16.12
C SER A 649 19.00 -36.12 -17.28
N ILE A 650 20.30 -36.08 -17.57
CA ILE A 650 20.87 -35.33 -18.69
C ILE A 650 21.12 -36.29 -19.84
N ILE A 651 20.53 -36.02 -21.01
CA ILE A 651 20.82 -36.74 -22.25
C ILE A 651 21.79 -35.91 -23.08
N VAL A 652 22.95 -36.49 -23.40
CA VAL A 652 24.00 -35.86 -24.20
C VAL A 652 24.12 -36.57 -25.55
N ALA A 653 24.10 -35.79 -26.62
CA ALA A 653 24.18 -36.21 -28.01
C ALA A 653 23.16 -37.29 -28.41
N ASP A 654 22.02 -37.36 -27.70
CA ASP A 654 21.00 -38.42 -27.79
C ASP A 654 21.56 -39.85 -27.71
N ALA A 655 22.75 -40.02 -27.13
CA ALA A 655 23.49 -41.28 -27.09
C ALA A 655 23.83 -41.73 -25.67
N VAL A 656 23.96 -40.79 -24.72
CA VAL A 656 24.35 -41.10 -23.33
C VAL A 656 23.43 -40.40 -22.34
N SER A 657 22.92 -41.16 -21.38
CA SER A 657 22.17 -40.66 -20.23
C SER A 657 23.08 -40.54 -19.01
N ILE A 658 22.93 -39.46 -18.26
CA ILE A 658 23.63 -39.19 -17.00
C ILE A 658 22.56 -38.97 -15.93
N ALA A 659 22.38 -39.95 -15.05
CA ALA A 659 21.44 -39.88 -13.94
C ALA A 659 22.09 -39.29 -12.67
N ALA A 660 21.29 -38.82 -11.72
CA ALA A 660 21.78 -38.40 -10.40
C ALA A 660 22.47 -39.59 -9.70
N PRO A 661 23.63 -39.41 -9.04
CA PRO A 661 24.31 -38.16 -8.65
C PRO A 661 25.28 -37.56 -9.70
N TYR A 662 25.10 -37.87 -10.98
CA TYR A 662 25.81 -37.30 -12.14
C TYR A 662 27.34 -37.52 -12.12
N ARG A 663 27.77 -38.71 -11.68
CA ARG A 663 29.17 -39.16 -11.71
C ARG A 663 29.50 -39.82 -13.05
N VAL A 664 30.79 -39.99 -13.30
CA VAL A 664 31.31 -40.65 -14.52
C VAL A 664 30.76 -42.07 -14.66
N ASP A 665 30.60 -42.77 -13.54
CA ASP A 665 30.05 -44.13 -13.48
C ASP A 665 28.53 -44.17 -13.74
N ASP A 666 27.82 -43.05 -13.53
CA ASP A 666 26.38 -42.92 -13.76
C ASP A 666 26.04 -42.66 -15.24
N CYS A 667 27.06 -42.57 -16.11
CA CYS A 667 26.86 -42.47 -17.56
C CYS A 667 26.49 -43.84 -18.14
N GLN A 668 25.34 -43.93 -18.80
CA GLN A 668 24.87 -45.12 -19.49
C GLN A 668 24.56 -44.81 -20.96
N PRO A 669 24.95 -45.68 -21.91
CA PRO A 669 24.59 -45.50 -23.31
C PRO A 669 23.09 -45.79 -23.50
N LEU A 670 22.40 -44.97 -24.29
CA LEU A 670 20.99 -45.17 -24.63
C LEU A 670 20.77 -46.35 -25.60
N VAL A 671 21.80 -46.70 -26.37
CA VAL A 671 21.81 -47.86 -27.29
C VAL A 671 22.97 -48.78 -26.94
N ALA A 672 22.68 -50.08 -26.75
CA ALA A 672 23.69 -51.08 -26.44
C ALA A 672 24.71 -51.20 -27.60
N GLY A 673 26.00 -50.99 -27.30
CA GLY A 673 27.10 -51.12 -28.26
C GLY A 673 27.83 -49.83 -28.63
N ASP A 674 27.28 -48.64 -28.32
CA ASP A 674 27.96 -47.35 -28.58
C ASP A 674 28.95 -46.99 -27.46
N THR A 675 30.07 -47.71 -27.43
CA THR A 675 31.15 -47.50 -26.45
C THR A 675 31.97 -46.24 -26.72
N ALA A 676 31.92 -45.72 -27.96
CA ALA A 676 32.67 -44.53 -28.37
C ALA A 676 32.02 -43.23 -27.84
N ALA A 677 30.69 -43.09 -27.95
CA ALA A 677 29.99 -41.94 -27.39
C ALA A 677 30.08 -41.91 -25.86
N LEU A 678 29.96 -43.07 -25.22
CA LEU A 678 30.09 -43.21 -23.77
C LEU A 678 31.47 -42.78 -23.27
N ALA A 679 32.55 -43.21 -23.93
CA ALA A 679 33.91 -42.82 -23.55
C ALA A 679 34.15 -41.30 -23.69
N ARG A 680 33.61 -40.68 -24.75
CA ARG A 680 33.70 -39.22 -24.95
C ARG A 680 32.96 -38.44 -23.87
N VAL A 681 31.70 -38.80 -23.58
CA VAL A 681 30.89 -38.10 -22.57
C VAL A 681 31.48 -38.26 -21.17
N ARG A 682 32.00 -39.44 -20.82
CA ARG A 682 32.70 -39.68 -19.55
C ARG A 682 33.92 -38.79 -19.38
N LYS A 683 34.76 -38.68 -20.43
CA LYS A 683 35.96 -37.82 -20.40
C LYS A 683 35.61 -36.33 -20.25
N VAL A 684 34.55 -35.87 -20.90
CA VAL A 684 34.08 -34.48 -20.78
C VAL A 684 33.51 -34.22 -19.39
N LEU A 685 32.71 -35.14 -18.86
CA LEU A 685 32.14 -35.03 -17.51
C LEU A 685 33.24 -34.99 -16.43
N GLU A 686 34.28 -35.83 -16.56
CA GLU A 686 35.42 -35.85 -15.65
C GLU A 686 36.17 -34.51 -15.64
N MET A 687 36.41 -33.93 -16.82
CA MET A 687 37.04 -32.61 -16.94
C MET A 687 36.20 -31.49 -16.34
N GLU A 688 34.89 -31.46 -16.60
CA GLU A 688 33.99 -30.43 -16.08
C GLU A 688 33.80 -30.55 -14.57
N ARG A 689 33.69 -31.76 -14.03
CA ARG A 689 33.67 -31.97 -12.56
C ARG A 689 34.95 -31.48 -11.89
N LYS A 690 36.12 -31.75 -12.48
CA LYS A 690 37.40 -31.25 -11.96
C LYS A 690 37.46 -29.71 -11.97
N LYS A 691 36.90 -29.05 -13.00
CA LYS A 691 36.78 -27.58 -13.04
C LYS A 691 35.82 -27.05 -11.97
N ILE A 692 34.69 -27.71 -11.75
CA ILE A 692 33.71 -27.34 -10.72
C ILE A 692 34.34 -27.51 -9.32
N GLU A 693 35.08 -28.60 -9.07
CA GLU A 693 35.82 -28.82 -7.82
C GLU A 693 36.90 -27.76 -7.58
N LEU A 694 37.70 -27.41 -8.60
CA LEU A 694 38.71 -26.34 -8.50
C LEU A 694 38.09 -24.97 -8.24
N ARG A 695 36.93 -24.67 -8.86
CA ARG A 695 36.16 -23.44 -8.64
C ARG A 695 35.60 -23.38 -7.21
N ASN A 696 35.07 -24.50 -6.71
CA ASN A 696 34.57 -24.59 -5.33
C ASN A 696 35.71 -24.50 -4.30
N ALA A 697 36.85 -25.16 -4.54
CA ALA A 697 38.04 -25.05 -3.69
C ALA A 697 38.60 -23.62 -3.64
N SER A 698 38.60 -22.91 -4.78
CA SER A 698 39.01 -21.49 -4.84
C SER A 698 38.04 -20.57 -4.08
N ALA A 699 36.74 -20.86 -4.08
CA ALA A 699 35.75 -20.14 -3.30
C ALA A 699 35.92 -20.38 -1.77
N THR A 700 36.32 -21.58 -1.36
CA THR A 700 36.61 -21.93 0.04
C THR A 700 37.93 -21.33 0.56
N ILE A 701 38.95 -21.19 -0.31
CA ILE A 701 40.20 -20.49 0.03
C ILE A 701 39.96 -18.97 0.18
N GLY A 702 39.06 -18.39 -0.63
CA GLY A 702 38.64 -16.99 -0.50
C GLY A 702 37.96 -16.68 0.83
N THR A 703 37.17 -17.62 1.39
CA THR A 703 36.55 -17.47 2.71
C THR A 703 37.50 -17.78 3.86
N ALA A 704 38.47 -18.70 3.70
CA ALA A 704 39.51 -18.96 4.71
C ALA A 704 40.51 -17.79 4.86
N ASN A 705 40.88 -17.11 3.77
CA ASN A 705 41.75 -15.92 3.80
C ASN A 705 41.04 -14.66 4.35
N ALA A 706 39.71 -14.63 4.35
CA ALA A 706 38.93 -13.59 5.05
C ALA A 706 38.93 -13.82 6.58
N PHE A 707 38.99 -15.07 7.04
CA PHE A 707 39.07 -15.43 8.46
C PHE A 707 40.49 -15.35 9.04
N SER A 708 41.55 -15.57 8.26
CA SER A 708 42.94 -15.47 8.78
C SER A 708 43.41 -14.02 8.94
N ARG A 709 42.90 -13.08 8.13
CA ARG A 709 43.21 -11.63 8.25
C ARG A 709 42.61 -10.95 9.47
N SER A 710 41.61 -11.54 10.14
CA SER A 710 41.09 -11.00 11.41
C SER A 710 41.79 -11.57 12.64
N ALA A 711 42.59 -12.63 12.50
CA ALA A 711 43.27 -13.30 13.62
C ALA A 711 44.76 -12.92 13.78
N SER A 712 45.40 -12.32 12.76
CA SER A 712 46.83 -11.96 12.80
C SER A 712 47.12 -10.50 13.19
N ALA A 713 46.12 -9.69 13.55
CA ALA A 713 46.32 -8.30 14.01
C ALA A 713 46.44 -8.16 15.55
N LYS A 714 46.49 -9.27 16.29
CA LYS A 714 46.73 -9.30 17.75
C LYS A 714 47.76 -10.36 18.12
N ALA A 715 49.02 -10.17 17.72
CA ALA A 715 50.22 -10.65 18.42
C ALA A 715 51.46 -10.48 17.53
N SER A 716 52.20 -9.38 17.69
CA SER A 716 53.67 -9.39 17.65
C SER A 716 54.21 -8.04 18.12
N THR A 717 54.43 -7.96 19.42
CA THR A 717 55.44 -7.08 20.00
C THR A 717 56.79 -7.78 19.86
N ASN A 718 57.74 -7.20 19.14
CA ASN A 718 59.11 -7.08 19.65
C ASN A 718 59.98 -6.10 18.83
N PRO A 719 61.03 -5.53 19.47
CA PRO A 719 61.64 -4.26 19.11
C PRO A 719 62.88 -4.43 18.23
N ASN A 720 63.28 -3.36 17.54
CA ASN A 720 64.71 -3.12 17.33
C ASN A 720 65.03 -1.62 17.27
N PRO A 721 66.16 -1.18 17.87
CA PRO A 721 66.54 0.23 18.02
C PRO A 721 67.56 0.67 16.95
N SER A 722 67.65 1.97 16.69
CA SER A 722 68.77 2.68 16.03
C SER A 722 68.55 4.20 16.15
N PRO A 723 69.58 5.07 16.05
CA PRO A 723 70.67 5.29 17.00
C PRO A 723 70.71 6.75 17.53
N GLY A 724 71.67 7.02 18.42
CA GLY A 724 71.80 8.22 19.26
C GLY A 724 71.78 9.61 18.59
N PRO A 725 71.77 10.65 19.43
CA PRO A 725 72.96 11.51 19.46
C PRO A 725 73.56 11.63 20.87
N GLY A 726 74.86 11.88 20.90
CA GLY A 726 75.68 11.81 22.10
C GLY A 726 75.65 13.03 23.02
N ALA A 727 76.16 12.76 24.22
CA ALA A 727 76.98 13.59 25.10
C ALA A 727 76.38 14.88 25.69
N ALA A 728 76.01 14.82 26.97
CA ALA A 728 76.60 15.64 28.05
C ALA A 728 76.13 15.10 29.41
N GLY A 729 77.07 14.70 30.29
CA GLY A 729 76.77 14.17 31.63
C GLY A 729 76.48 15.25 32.67
N PRO A 730 75.91 14.90 33.84
CA PRO A 730 75.82 15.83 34.96
C PRO A 730 76.91 15.58 36.01
N ARG A 731 77.50 16.69 36.47
CA ARG A 731 78.31 16.78 37.69
C ARG A 731 77.38 16.90 38.91
N LYS A 732 77.75 16.17 39.98
CA LYS A 732 77.43 16.34 41.42
C LYS A 732 75.96 16.07 41.81
N GLY A 733 75.62 15.31 42.85
CA GLY A 733 76.35 14.99 44.07
C GLY A 733 75.92 15.94 45.19
N GLY A 734 75.00 15.49 46.04
CA GLY A 734 74.39 16.24 47.15
C GLY A 734 73.01 15.72 47.47
#